data_AF-A0A9X2K4T7-F1
#
_entry.id   AF-A0A9X2K4T7-F1
#
_cell.length_a   1.000
_cell.length_b   1.000
_cell.length_c   1.000
_cell.angle_alpha   90.00
_cell.angle_beta   90.00
_cell.angle_gamma   90.00
#
_symmetry.space_group_name_H-M   'P 1'
#
loop_
_entity.id
_entity.type
_entity.pdbx_description
1 polymer ?
#
loop_
_entity_poly.entity_id
_entity_poly.type
_entity_poly.pdbx_seq_one_letter_code
_entity_poly.pdbx_strand_id
1 'polypeptide(L)'
;MPIAHPGEGRQDTTRPQTGQRSDRAHARDNTPVHPCDHSSERPSTARRDTEHDSSGWRDGEHSGTTSCPDQHDNAAWRLNAVQAPRERIEAAQANGSKPDAAEGHQHTNMKAHAWPLALPALAAWASALILLACSPLTGMIVATTAALSAAATAWFTRTAAPPHQQPRPTPRTTSPRTSDPMPPCASGFEPHPTSPLAPCFEPHPTKRPAPGTASDPGGWLASGSTSDPVGRPASSTASDLLRRPARSRTPGSALPAAPNSVPDAGPSSAPLIAPLPDQLPEQEARAARSAAVRTGWRKAGHPGHASHAGRAGHAGWRNILLATLICTAAASASTALRIHALTSGPTADLADKSAFITAHITLTDDPRRRPNKNARFTQESYVISADLKLIQTPTTRQAVNVPITVFATGRAWATLLPSQDVEVTGRLARPTPGTLEAAILLVRSPPRVLTPPSALHTAAGALRSGLRSAADVLPPDQRGLLPGLVVGDVSRMDPQVSSDLREAGLSHLNAVSGANLAIVAGAVLALSRLIGLSLPVRAGLAAVAMLAFAVVARPSPSVLRALLMGLAAAIAMGTGRSKDGFAALSATVLFLVLFAPDLARSYGFALSVTATAGILILAPRWRDKLSGTEQEDGLPEEPDHASGPKQHGTPGVERGRMRGPQGEDHIPGREHDGGSSVLCDRRARYRLPRWLAEAVAVPAAAQVAVTPVLVLMAGQLTPVAVVANLLVAPAVAPATLLGFGAALVAPMWPDAAELLVIPAGYAVGWIIMVAGWAVSLPFATVPWPAGLPGLGLLLLTVIVAIPVMRHRPWRAIALTAAAAALVAVLAIRPIVGPWPPKGWLMVMCDVGQGDGLVVSAGQGRGVVVDAGPDPVAMDRCLRRVGVEDVPLLVLTHPHADHVDGLPGVLRNRRVGAVVVGPHRPGSRSAARISATLARQRIPEWTAPPGTRWRFGPSELTVLAPDPAEGEMNGQSEGSAINNSSVVLHVRWRSGSILLGGDLETEAQDDLLHRLPVRADLLKTPHHGSNRQSPAFLASLGARAALISVGADNDYGHPATSTLGLLRSLGLTVYRTDQSGDLAVAEREGGMVVVSRGP
;
A
#
# COMPACT_ATOMS: atom_id res chain seq x y z
N MET A 1 24.10 -61.46 15.29
CA MET A 1 25.23 -61.93 16.13
C MET A 1 26.47 -61.11 15.79
N PRO A 2 27.48 -61.04 16.67
CA PRO A 2 27.61 -61.64 18.03
C PRO A 2 26.96 -60.76 19.13
N ILE A 3 26.89 -61.08 20.44
CA ILE A 3 26.92 -62.39 21.14
C ILE A 3 25.97 -62.34 22.39
N ALA A 4 26.00 -63.32 23.30
CA ALA A 4 24.76 -63.90 23.85
C ALA A 4 24.86 -64.56 25.26
N HIS A 5 23.69 -64.91 25.83
CA HIS A 5 23.43 -65.86 26.94
C HIS A 5 23.90 -65.47 28.37
N PRO A 6 23.51 -66.22 29.45
CA PRO A 6 22.56 -67.36 29.60
C PRO A 6 21.32 -67.03 30.47
N GLY A 7 20.38 -67.93 30.84
CA GLY A 7 20.32 -69.42 30.75
C GLY A 7 18.90 -70.03 30.87
N GLU A 8 18.80 -71.28 31.36
CA GLU A 8 17.72 -72.28 31.12
C GLU A 8 16.70 -72.48 32.28
N GLY A 9 15.56 -73.19 32.14
CA GLY A 9 14.92 -73.83 30.97
C GLY A 9 13.76 -74.80 31.34
N ARG A 10 13.15 -75.45 30.31
CA ARG A 10 11.96 -76.36 30.33
C ARG A 10 10.62 -75.70 30.74
N GLN A 11 9.44 -76.01 30.18
CA GLN A 11 8.95 -76.86 29.07
C GLN A 11 7.49 -76.35 28.75
N ASP A 12 6.74 -76.66 27.67
CA ASP A 12 6.86 -77.55 26.50
C ASP A 12 6.00 -76.99 25.31
N THR A 13 5.56 -77.83 24.37
CA THR A 13 4.51 -77.64 23.33
C THR A 13 4.72 -76.48 22.35
N THR A 14 5.61 -76.58 21.34
CA THR A 14 5.50 -77.31 20.05
C THR A 14 4.84 -76.53 18.89
N ARG A 15 5.73 -76.06 18.01
CA ARG A 15 5.59 -75.57 16.62
C ARG A 15 5.97 -76.78 15.68
N PRO A 16 6.53 -76.68 14.44
CA PRO A 16 6.73 -75.56 13.51
C PRO A 16 5.83 -75.76 12.23
N GLN A 17 6.19 -75.75 10.94
CA GLN A 17 7.43 -75.46 10.18
C GLN A 17 7.13 -75.05 8.72
N THR A 18 8.15 -74.63 7.99
CA THR A 18 8.17 -74.22 6.57
C THR A 18 9.02 -75.17 5.71
N GLY A 19 8.81 -75.21 4.39
CA GLY A 19 9.73 -75.92 3.47
C GLY A 19 9.58 -75.56 1.99
N GLN A 20 10.72 -75.50 1.28
CA GLN A 20 10.81 -75.59 -0.19
C GLN A 20 11.41 -76.96 -0.55
N ARG A 21 10.88 -77.67 -1.56
CA ARG A 21 11.65 -78.24 -2.69
C ARG A 21 10.80 -79.10 -3.65
N SER A 22 11.39 -79.31 -4.84
CA SER A 22 11.24 -80.43 -5.79
C SER A 22 9.95 -80.64 -6.61
N ASP A 23 10.21 -80.79 -7.92
CA ASP A 23 9.68 -81.80 -8.86
C ASP A 23 8.42 -81.57 -9.74
N ARG A 24 8.72 -81.49 -11.06
CA ARG A 24 8.17 -82.26 -12.20
C ARG A 24 6.68 -82.20 -12.60
N ALA A 25 6.52 -81.81 -13.88
CA ALA A 25 5.73 -82.47 -14.94
C ALA A 25 4.22 -82.16 -15.16
N HIS A 26 3.96 -81.62 -16.36
CA HIS A 26 2.89 -81.93 -17.34
C HIS A 26 1.41 -82.20 -16.93
N ALA A 27 0.56 -81.26 -17.40
CA ALA A 27 -0.46 -81.46 -18.47
C ALA A 27 -1.93 -81.84 -18.14
N ARG A 28 -2.86 -81.11 -18.82
CA ARG A 28 -4.23 -81.48 -19.24
C ARG A 28 -5.30 -81.67 -18.13
N ASP A 29 -6.61 -81.53 -18.35
CA ASP A 29 -7.39 -81.10 -19.54
C ASP A 29 -8.81 -80.57 -19.15
N ASN A 30 -9.43 -79.83 -20.07
CA ASN A 30 -10.88 -79.73 -20.37
C ASN A 30 -11.98 -79.23 -19.36
N THR A 31 -12.72 -78.26 -19.89
CA THR A 31 -14.19 -77.98 -19.89
C THR A 31 -15.12 -79.23 -20.02
N PRO A 32 -16.49 -79.17 -20.00
CA PRO A 32 -17.40 -78.01 -20.24
C PRO A 32 -18.72 -77.94 -19.39
N VAL A 33 -19.60 -76.97 -19.69
CA VAL A 33 -21.05 -77.10 -20.05
C VAL A 33 -21.87 -75.82 -19.71
N HIS A 34 -22.85 -75.51 -20.59
CA HIS A 34 -23.78 -74.36 -20.63
C HIS A 34 -25.25 -74.88 -20.62
N PRO A 35 -26.34 -74.12 -20.94
CA PRO A 35 -26.52 -72.70 -21.29
C PRO A 35 -27.14 -71.94 -20.09
N CYS A 36 -28.26 -71.18 -20.04
CA CYS A 36 -29.24 -70.49 -20.92
C CYS A 36 -29.94 -69.46 -19.99
N ASP A 37 -30.51 -68.32 -20.36
CA ASP A 37 -30.53 -67.44 -21.55
C ASP A 37 -30.80 -65.99 -21.00
N HIS A 38 -31.37 -64.91 -21.54
CA HIS A 38 -31.95 -64.32 -22.79
C HIS A 38 -31.91 -62.76 -22.49
N SER A 39 -32.33 -61.73 -23.23
CA SER A 39 -32.72 -61.30 -24.61
C SER A 39 -33.09 -59.81 -24.47
N SER A 40 -33.00 -58.84 -25.40
CA SER A 40 -32.46 -58.65 -26.77
C SER A 40 -32.59 -57.12 -27.05
N GLU A 41 -32.37 -56.46 -28.21
CA GLU A 41 -31.92 -56.81 -29.57
C GLU A 41 -30.74 -55.89 -30.01
N ARG A 42 -30.79 -55.30 -31.23
CA ARG A 42 -29.84 -54.39 -31.90
C ARG A 42 -30.52 -53.86 -33.20
N PRO A 43 -29.89 -53.37 -34.31
CA PRO A 43 -28.47 -53.25 -34.74
C PRO A 43 -28.07 -51.78 -35.06
N SER A 44 -26.96 -51.37 -35.69
CA SER A 44 -25.86 -51.93 -36.53
C SER A 44 -24.68 -50.89 -36.48
N THR A 45 -23.47 -50.94 -37.08
CA THR A 45 -22.42 -51.87 -37.61
C THR A 45 -21.21 -50.94 -37.97
N ALA A 46 -19.93 -51.29 -38.16
CA ALA A 46 -18.98 -52.38 -37.85
C ALA A 46 -17.53 -51.79 -38.09
N ARG A 47 -16.37 -52.45 -38.24
CA ARG A 47 -15.97 -53.87 -38.36
C ARG A 47 -14.46 -54.08 -38.05
N ARG A 48 -14.13 -54.75 -36.95
CA ARG A 48 -12.94 -55.60 -36.67
C ARG A 48 -11.50 -55.10 -36.90
N ASP A 49 -10.77 -54.93 -35.79
CA ASP A 49 -9.73 -55.82 -35.23
C ASP A 49 -8.86 -56.72 -36.15
N THR A 50 -7.56 -56.80 -35.84
CA THR A 50 -6.84 -58.08 -35.59
C THR A 50 -5.46 -57.85 -34.93
N GLU A 51 -5.11 -58.66 -33.93
CA GLU A 51 -3.76 -58.78 -33.33
C GLU A 51 -3.12 -60.12 -33.75
N HIS A 52 -1.78 -60.22 -33.73
CA HIS A 52 -1.09 -61.52 -33.59
C HIS A 52 0.30 -61.43 -32.95
N ASP A 53 0.50 -62.33 -31.99
CA ASP A 53 1.76 -62.87 -31.43
C ASP A 53 2.69 -63.49 -32.51
N SER A 54 3.98 -63.83 -32.29
CA SER A 54 4.96 -63.58 -31.20
C SER A 54 6.35 -64.11 -31.61
N SER A 55 7.27 -64.27 -30.64
CA SER A 55 8.48 -65.11 -30.61
C SER A 55 9.83 -64.45 -30.98
N GLY A 56 10.89 -64.90 -30.28
CA GLY A 56 12.25 -64.35 -30.32
C GLY A 56 12.97 -64.49 -28.97
N TRP A 57 13.45 -65.69 -28.64
CA TRP A 57 13.92 -66.06 -27.29
C TRP A 57 15.45 -65.96 -27.11
N ARG A 58 15.84 -65.67 -25.87
CA ARG A 58 17.10 -66.07 -25.18
C ARG A 58 18.34 -65.16 -25.29
N ASP A 59 19.01 -65.09 -24.14
CA ASP A 59 20.15 -64.26 -23.78
C ASP A 59 21.51 -64.88 -24.19
N GLY A 60 22.55 -64.04 -24.22
CA GLY A 60 23.95 -64.42 -24.36
C GLY A 60 24.87 -63.31 -23.85
N GLU A 61 25.68 -63.59 -22.84
CA GLU A 61 26.39 -62.59 -22.04
C GLU A 61 27.88 -62.38 -22.40
N HIS A 62 28.39 -61.24 -21.92
CA HIS A 62 29.79 -60.97 -21.52
C HIS A 62 30.90 -60.67 -22.56
N SER A 63 31.69 -59.64 -22.21
CA SER A 63 33.03 -59.24 -22.73
C SER A 63 33.15 -58.80 -24.20
N GLY A 64 34.04 -57.86 -24.57
CA GLY A 64 34.87 -56.94 -23.78
C GLY A 64 36.33 -56.85 -24.25
N THR A 65 36.76 -55.68 -24.76
CA THR A 65 38.12 -55.39 -25.31
C THR A 65 38.47 -56.22 -26.58
N THR A 66 39.31 -55.81 -27.54
CA THR A 66 40.49 -54.91 -27.56
C THR A 66 40.62 -54.21 -28.94
N SER A 67 41.60 -53.32 -29.13
CA SER A 67 41.79 -52.42 -30.29
C SER A 67 42.90 -52.83 -31.29
N CYS A 68 42.96 -52.11 -32.43
CA CYS A 68 44.08 -51.95 -33.39
C CYS A 68 44.25 -53.01 -34.51
N PRO A 69 44.86 -52.65 -35.67
CA PRO A 69 44.96 -51.33 -36.34
C PRO A 69 44.70 -51.36 -37.87
N ASP A 70 44.97 -50.22 -38.54
CA ASP A 70 45.26 -50.05 -39.98
C ASP A 70 44.13 -50.27 -41.03
N GLN A 71 43.97 -49.46 -42.09
CA GLN A 71 44.50 -48.11 -42.37
C GLN A 71 43.62 -47.40 -43.45
N HIS A 72 43.95 -46.13 -43.74
CA HIS A 72 43.50 -45.27 -44.85
C HIS A 72 42.21 -44.38 -44.76
N ASP A 73 42.42 -43.17 -45.32
CA ASP A 73 41.54 -42.14 -45.88
C ASP A 73 40.50 -41.41 -44.99
N ASN A 74 40.92 -40.24 -44.51
CA ASN A 74 40.11 -39.23 -43.83
C ASN A 74 39.82 -38.01 -44.72
N ALA A 75 38.56 -37.55 -44.78
CA ALA A 75 38.22 -36.14 -45.00
C ALA A 75 36.81 -35.84 -44.47
N ALA A 76 36.70 -35.13 -43.34
CA ALA A 76 35.41 -34.78 -42.72
C ALA A 76 35.06 -33.30 -42.94
N TRP A 77 33.75 -33.00 -43.05
CA TRP A 77 33.24 -31.63 -42.93
C TRP A 77 32.66 -31.38 -41.54
N ARG A 78 32.94 -30.19 -41.00
CA ARG A 78 32.59 -29.78 -39.63
C ARG A 78 31.42 -28.79 -39.60
N LEU A 79 30.86 -28.60 -38.40
CA LEU A 79 29.89 -27.56 -38.09
C LEU A 79 30.45 -26.15 -38.35
N ASN A 80 29.61 -25.29 -38.94
CA ASN A 80 29.62 -23.85 -38.71
C ASN A 80 28.28 -23.52 -38.02
N ALA A 81 28.19 -22.87 -36.85
CA ALA A 81 28.80 -21.60 -36.42
C ALA A 81 28.19 -20.38 -37.14
N VAL A 82 27.13 -19.84 -36.55
CA VAL A 82 26.57 -18.52 -36.91
C VAL A 82 27.14 -17.48 -35.94
N GLN A 83 27.71 -16.40 -36.48
CA GLN A 83 28.41 -15.39 -35.71
C GLN A 83 27.47 -14.32 -35.15
N ALA A 84 27.77 -13.80 -33.95
CA ALA A 84 27.09 -12.64 -33.38
C ALA A 84 27.71 -11.32 -33.91
N PRO A 85 26.91 -10.27 -34.16
CA PRO A 85 27.42 -8.99 -34.67
C PRO A 85 28.22 -8.25 -33.59
N ARG A 86 29.49 -7.91 -33.89
CA ARG A 86 30.44 -7.34 -32.93
C ARG A 86 30.91 -5.91 -33.27
N GLU A 87 30.12 -5.16 -34.03
CA GLU A 87 30.48 -3.81 -34.51
C GLU A 87 29.44 -2.75 -34.11
N ARG A 88 29.71 -1.99 -33.02
CA ARG A 88 29.19 -0.61 -32.79
C ARG A 88 29.68 0.12 -31.52
N ILE A 89 30.82 -0.27 -30.93
CA ILE A 89 31.28 0.32 -29.65
C ILE A 89 32.60 1.12 -29.74
N GLU A 90 33.44 0.89 -30.75
CA GLU A 90 34.82 1.46 -30.77
C GLU A 90 34.95 2.84 -31.48
N ALA A 91 33.85 3.39 -32.00
CA ALA A 91 33.84 4.64 -32.79
C ALA A 91 33.77 5.94 -31.95
N ALA A 92 34.43 6.01 -30.78
CA ALA A 92 34.25 7.12 -29.83
C ALA A 92 35.50 7.58 -29.04
N GLN A 93 36.71 7.06 -29.33
CA GLN A 93 37.94 7.41 -28.56
C GLN A 93 39.20 7.62 -29.42
N ALA A 94 39.14 8.47 -30.45
CA ALA A 94 40.34 8.98 -31.13
C ALA A 94 40.11 10.34 -31.80
N ASN A 95 40.47 11.44 -31.11
CA ASN A 95 41.27 12.56 -31.64
C ASN A 95 41.16 13.83 -30.79
N GLY A 96 42.25 14.58 -30.73
CA GLY A 96 42.23 15.97 -30.27
C GLY A 96 43.60 16.63 -30.26
N SER A 97 43.80 17.66 -31.08
CA SER A 97 44.42 18.93 -30.67
C SER A 97 44.63 19.93 -31.83
N LYS A 98 43.91 21.07 -31.75
CA LYS A 98 44.30 22.42 -32.26
C LYS A 98 44.54 22.58 -33.80
N PRO A 99 44.72 23.82 -34.30
CA PRO A 99 43.77 24.94 -34.17
C PRO A 99 43.51 25.64 -35.53
N ASP A 100 42.46 26.45 -35.62
CA ASP A 100 42.48 27.85 -36.11
C ASP A 100 41.04 28.38 -36.34
N ALA A 101 40.88 29.52 -37.03
CA ALA A 101 39.86 30.51 -36.71
C ALA A 101 38.72 30.70 -37.74
N ALA A 102 37.79 31.57 -37.34
CA ALA A 102 36.81 32.32 -38.14
C ALA A 102 35.36 31.78 -38.28
N GLU A 103 34.44 32.75 -38.22
CA GLU A 103 33.04 32.78 -38.68
C GLU A 103 32.10 31.63 -38.26
N GLY A 104 31.35 31.88 -37.18
CA GLY A 104 30.42 30.91 -36.59
C GLY A 104 28.99 30.95 -37.13
N HIS A 105 28.20 29.98 -36.66
CA HIS A 105 26.73 29.96 -36.71
C HIS A 105 26.16 29.57 -35.34
N GLN A 106 24.91 29.95 -35.08
CA GLN A 106 24.31 29.85 -33.74
C GLN A 106 23.84 28.43 -33.40
N HIS A 107 24.26 27.90 -32.26
CA HIS A 107 23.71 26.66 -31.68
C HIS A 107 22.90 26.96 -30.40
N THR A 108 21.58 26.79 -30.47
CA THR A 108 20.68 26.91 -29.32
C THR A 108 20.60 25.61 -28.52
N ASN A 109 20.97 25.66 -27.25
CA ASN A 109 20.85 24.53 -26.32
C ASN A 109 19.37 24.27 -25.94
N MET A 110 18.83 23.08 -26.22
CA MET A 110 17.52 22.66 -25.70
C MET A 110 17.68 21.77 -24.46
N LYS A 111 17.93 22.40 -23.31
CA LYS A 111 17.63 21.85 -21.98
C LYS A 111 16.91 22.92 -21.14
N ALA A 112 15.99 22.47 -20.29
CA ALA A 112 15.46 23.20 -19.12
C ALA A 112 14.62 24.50 -19.32
N HIS A 113 13.73 24.58 -20.32
CA HIS A 113 12.61 25.54 -20.28
C HIS A 113 11.26 24.95 -20.71
N ALA A 114 10.45 24.57 -19.71
CA ALA A 114 9.01 24.28 -19.83
C ALA A 114 8.16 24.99 -18.75
N TRP A 115 8.79 25.85 -17.93
CA TRP A 115 8.18 26.51 -16.78
C TRP A 115 7.77 27.99 -16.98
N PRO A 116 8.41 28.84 -17.83
CA PRO A 116 8.09 30.27 -17.86
C PRO A 116 6.74 30.60 -18.52
N LEU A 117 6.17 29.69 -19.33
CA LEU A 117 4.81 29.83 -19.88
C LEU A 117 3.72 29.31 -18.94
N ALA A 118 4.08 28.43 -17.99
CA ALA A 118 3.13 27.88 -17.04
C ALA A 118 2.76 28.89 -15.94
N LEU A 119 3.71 29.70 -15.44
CA LEU A 119 3.43 30.70 -14.39
C LEU A 119 2.39 31.76 -14.80
N PRO A 120 2.47 32.45 -15.96
CA PRO A 120 1.45 33.43 -16.35
C PRO A 120 0.09 32.76 -16.63
N ALA A 121 0.08 31.54 -17.18
CA ALA A 121 -1.15 30.79 -17.38
C ALA A 121 -1.82 30.37 -16.06
N LEU A 122 -1.03 29.88 -15.08
CA LEU A 122 -1.47 29.54 -13.73
C LEU A 122 -1.87 30.77 -12.92
N ALA A 123 -1.18 31.90 -13.08
CA ALA A 123 -1.54 33.16 -12.45
C ALA A 123 -2.87 33.68 -13.03
N ALA A 124 -3.05 33.65 -14.35
CA ALA A 124 -4.33 33.99 -14.99
C ALA A 124 -5.45 33.03 -14.55
N TRP A 125 -5.19 31.72 -14.44
CA TRP A 125 -6.15 30.74 -13.92
C TRP A 125 -6.48 30.96 -12.43
N ALA A 126 -5.50 31.28 -11.60
CA ALA A 126 -5.69 31.58 -10.18
C ALA A 126 -6.47 32.89 -9.99
N SER A 127 -6.15 33.94 -10.75
CA SER A 127 -6.92 35.19 -10.79
C SER A 127 -8.36 34.95 -11.29
N ALA A 128 -8.55 34.13 -12.32
CA ALA A 128 -9.88 33.74 -12.79
C ALA A 128 -10.67 32.94 -11.72
N LEU A 129 -10.02 32.01 -11.01
CA LEU A 129 -10.62 31.27 -9.89
C LEU A 129 -10.97 32.18 -8.70
N ILE A 130 -10.13 33.16 -8.38
CA ILE A 130 -10.39 34.17 -7.34
C ILE A 130 -11.57 35.07 -7.75
N LEU A 131 -11.66 35.47 -9.02
CA LEU A 131 -12.81 36.22 -9.56
C LEU A 131 -14.09 35.37 -9.58
N LEU A 132 -14.01 34.08 -9.95
CA LEU A 132 -15.11 33.12 -9.90
C LEU A 132 -15.62 32.88 -8.47
N ALA A 133 -14.74 32.95 -7.46
CA ALA A 133 -15.13 32.87 -6.05
C ALA A 133 -15.88 34.12 -5.54
N CYS A 134 -15.83 35.24 -6.28
CA CYS A 134 -16.38 36.53 -5.87
C CYS A 134 -17.73 36.90 -6.53
N SER A 135 -18.32 36.07 -7.41
CA SER A 135 -19.68 36.32 -7.93
C SER A 135 -20.40 35.03 -8.35
N PRO A 136 -21.65 34.79 -7.90
CA PRO A 136 -22.39 33.59 -8.26
C PRO A 136 -22.90 33.63 -9.71
N LEU A 137 -23.01 32.45 -10.31
CA LEU A 137 -23.64 32.13 -11.61
C LEU A 137 -22.96 32.66 -12.89
N THR A 138 -22.86 33.98 -13.09
CA THR A 138 -22.72 34.55 -14.44
C THR A 138 -21.47 34.04 -15.19
N GLY A 139 -20.35 33.88 -14.48
CA GLY A 139 -19.10 33.36 -15.06
C GLY A 139 -19.19 31.93 -15.59
N MET A 140 -20.11 31.09 -15.10
CA MET A 140 -20.17 29.68 -15.47
C MET A 140 -20.74 29.45 -16.88
N ILE A 141 -21.67 30.32 -17.31
CA ILE A 141 -22.27 30.30 -18.66
C ILE A 141 -21.31 30.93 -19.69
N VAL A 142 -20.60 31.99 -19.29
CA VAL A 142 -19.56 32.62 -20.12
C VAL A 142 -18.37 31.67 -20.32
N ALA A 143 -17.99 30.90 -19.29
CA ALA A 143 -16.90 29.92 -19.40
C ALA A 143 -17.23 28.76 -20.36
N THR A 144 -18.44 28.18 -20.31
CA THR A 144 -18.82 27.11 -21.25
C THR A 144 -18.97 27.62 -22.68
N THR A 145 -19.55 28.81 -22.89
CA THR A 145 -19.64 29.40 -24.24
C THR A 145 -18.26 29.79 -24.80
N ALA A 146 -17.36 30.35 -23.98
CA ALA A 146 -15.98 30.61 -24.39
C ALA A 146 -15.19 29.32 -24.69
N ALA A 147 -15.34 28.27 -23.88
CA ALA A 147 -14.68 26.98 -24.12
C ALA A 147 -15.21 26.28 -25.38
N LEU A 148 -16.53 26.29 -25.62
CA LEU A 148 -17.14 25.78 -26.84
C LEU A 148 -16.70 26.58 -28.08
N SER A 149 -16.62 27.91 -27.97
CA SER A 149 -16.14 28.78 -29.05
C SER A 149 -14.65 28.55 -29.36
N ALA A 150 -13.81 28.39 -28.34
CA ALA A 150 -12.40 28.04 -28.51
C ALA A 150 -12.22 26.64 -29.11
N ALA A 151 -13.00 25.65 -28.70
CA ALA A 151 -12.99 24.30 -29.27
C ALA A 151 -13.46 24.29 -30.73
N ALA A 152 -14.52 25.02 -31.06
CA ALA A 152 -14.99 25.20 -32.44
C ALA A 152 -13.94 25.91 -33.31
N THR A 153 -13.29 26.94 -32.78
CA THR A 153 -12.19 27.65 -33.47
C THR A 153 -11.01 26.71 -33.73
N ALA A 154 -10.60 25.92 -32.74
CA ALA A 154 -9.53 24.93 -32.88
C ALA A 154 -9.88 23.79 -33.85
N TRP A 155 -11.17 23.46 -34.00
CA TRP A 155 -11.66 22.50 -34.99
C TRP A 155 -11.61 23.09 -36.41
N PHE A 156 -12.10 24.32 -36.61
CA PHE A 156 -12.01 25.01 -37.90
C PHE A 156 -10.56 25.28 -38.35
N THR A 157 -9.63 25.57 -37.44
CA THR A 157 -8.20 25.71 -37.80
C THR A 157 -7.52 24.38 -38.11
N ARG A 158 -8.13 23.22 -37.80
CA ARG A 158 -7.64 21.89 -38.20
C ARG A 158 -8.22 21.39 -39.52
N THR A 159 -9.32 21.96 -40.02
CA THR A 159 -9.98 21.53 -41.27
C THR A 159 -9.61 22.38 -42.49
N ALA A 160 -8.92 23.51 -42.31
CA ALA A 160 -8.50 24.41 -43.38
C ALA A 160 -7.08 24.11 -43.91
N ALA A 161 -6.98 23.21 -44.89
CA ALA A 161 -5.78 23.04 -45.73
C ALA A 161 -6.17 23.00 -47.23
N PRO A 162 -5.38 23.60 -48.14
CA PRO A 162 -5.78 23.75 -49.54
C PRO A 162 -5.67 22.43 -50.34
N PRO A 163 -6.47 22.26 -51.42
CA PRO A 163 -6.54 21.01 -52.16
C PRO A 163 -5.39 20.85 -53.17
N HIS A 164 -4.80 19.65 -53.21
CA HIS A 164 -4.04 19.15 -54.37
C HIS A 164 -4.73 17.91 -54.97
N GLN A 165 -4.37 17.61 -56.22
CA GLN A 165 -5.26 16.93 -57.18
C GLN A 165 -5.28 15.40 -57.06
N GLN A 166 -6.45 14.81 -57.35
CA GLN A 166 -6.61 13.39 -57.66
C GLN A 166 -6.15 13.08 -59.10
N PRO A 167 -5.72 11.83 -59.35
CA PRO A 167 -6.18 11.06 -60.50
C PRO A 167 -7.29 10.06 -60.12
N ARG A 168 -8.11 9.65 -61.08
CA ARG A 168 -9.35 8.88 -60.88
C ARG A 168 -9.14 7.35 -60.80
N PRO A 169 -10.07 6.60 -60.18
CA PRO A 169 -10.07 5.13 -60.17
C PRO A 169 -10.80 4.51 -61.38
N THR A 170 -10.40 3.28 -61.74
CA THR A 170 -11.16 2.34 -62.61
C THR A 170 -11.02 0.90 -62.08
N PRO A 171 -11.96 -0.03 -62.37
CA PRO A 171 -12.34 -1.03 -61.37
C PRO A 171 -12.37 -2.52 -61.83
N ARG A 172 -12.73 -3.37 -60.85
CA ARG A 172 -13.39 -4.71 -60.94
C ARG A 172 -12.57 -6.02 -60.91
N THR A 173 -13.08 -6.89 -60.03
CA THR A 173 -13.32 -8.36 -60.16
C THR A 173 -12.23 -9.42 -59.94
N THR A 174 -12.71 -10.46 -59.22
CA THR A 174 -12.36 -11.90 -59.25
C THR A 174 -11.08 -12.43 -58.58
N SER A 175 -11.29 -13.56 -57.90
CA SER A 175 -10.35 -14.54 -57.32
C SER A 175 -10.29 -15.77 -58.27
N PRO A 176 -9.53 -16.87 -58.07
CA PRO A 176 -8.52 -17.19 -57.03
C PRO A 176 -7.21 -17.84 -57.58
N ARG A 177 -6.45 -18.50 -56.68
CA ARG A 177 -5.61 -19.73 -56.91
C ARG A 177 -4.18 -19.67 -57.52
N THR A 178 -3.20 -19.98 -56.64
CA THR A 178 -2.12 -21.01 -56.75
C THR A 178 -0.96 -20.94 -57.78
N SER A 179 0.14 -21.60 -57.35
CA SER A 179 1.28 -22.23 -58.06
C SER A 179 2.49 -21.41 -58.56
N ASP A 180 3.65 -21.80 -58.01
CA ASP A 180 5.03 -21.82 -58.56
C ASP A 180 5.11 -22.59 -59.93
N PRO A 181 6.24 -22.73 -60.69
CA PRO A 181 7.65 -22.65 -60.23
C PRO A 181 8.81 -22.23 -61.20
N MET A 182 10.02 -22.07 -60.59
CA MET A 182 11.40 -22.37 -61.09
C MET A 182 12.14 -21.49 -62.18
N PRO A 183 13.48 -21.29 -62.03
CA PRO A 183 14.39 -20.64 -63.01
C PRO A 183 15.30 -21.65 -63.78
N PRO A 184 16.22 -21.20 -64.67
CA PRO A 184 17.66 -21.47 -64.45
C PRO A 184 18.70 -20.48 -65.09
N CYS A 185 20.00 -20.72 -64.82
CA CYS A 185 21.22 -20.37 -65.61
C CYS A 185 21.70 -18.88 -65.73
N ALA A 186 23.01 -18.56 -65.87
CA ALA A 186 24.28 -19.29 -65.63
C ALA A 186 25.55 -18.36 -65.69
N SER A 187 26.72 -18.88 -65.26
CA SER A 187 28.11 -18.35 -65.43
C SER A 187 28.53 -17.08 -64.65
N GLY A 188 29.82 -16.88 -64.29
CA GLY A 188 30.98 -17.81 -64.30
C GLY A 188 32.37 -17.16 -64.12
N PHE A 189 33.35 -17.99 -63.70
CA PHE A 189 34.84 -17.83 -63.72
C PHE A 189 35.62 -17.05 -62.63
N GLU A 190 36.82 -17.61 -62.37
CA GLU A 190 37.92 -17.30 -61.42
C GLU A 190 39.21 -16.95 -62.25
N PRO A 191 40.44 -16.59 -61.72
CA PRO A 191 41.20 -17.37 -60.72
C PRO A 191 42.26 -16.66 -59.78
N HIS A 192 42.73 -17.44 -58.79
CA HIS A 192 44.06 -17.61 -58.13
C HIS A 192 45.37 -16.87 -58.58
N PRO A 193 46.56 -17.05 -57.89
CA PRO A 193 46.90 -17.05 -56.44
C PRO A 193 48.30 -16.40 -56.10
N THR A 194 48.79 -16.42 -54.83
CA THR A 194 50.18 -16.86 -54.38
C THR A 194 50.53 -16.48 -52.91
N SER A 195 51.59 -17.11 -52.37
CA SER A 195 52.26 -16.90 -51.05
C SER A 195 53.81 -16.90 -51.26
N PRO A 196 54.74 -16.96 -50.26
CA PRO A 196 54.73 -16.73 -48.80
C PRO A 196 55.90 -15.80 -48.31
N LEU A 197 56.20 -15.69 -46.99
CA LEU A 197 57.57 -15.73 -46.35
C LEU A 197 57.64 -15.21 -44.87
N ALA A 198 58.78 -15.46 -44.20
CA ALA A 198 59.26 -14.98 -42.88
C ALA A 198 60.83 -14.80 -42.97
N PRO A 199 61.70 -14.61 -41.92
CA PRO A 199 61.53 -14.53 -40.44
C PRO A 199 62.47 -13.51 -39.68
N CYS A 200 62.65 -13.70 -38.35
CA CYS A 200 63.81 -13.32 -37.47
C CYS A 200 64.08 -11.87 -36.96
N PHE A 201 64.21 -11.68 -35.62
CA PHE A 201 65.48 -11.37 -34.86
C PHE A 201 65.28 -11.24 -33.30
N GLU A 202 66.38 -11.32 -32.52
CA GLU A 202 66.54 -11.12 -31.03
C GLU A 202 67.98 -10.49 -30.80
N PRO A 203 68.75 -10.49 -29.67
CA PRO A 203 68.51 -11.05 -28.34
C PRO A 203 68.98 -10.30 -27.05
N HIS A 204 68.50 -10.78 -25.88
CA HIS A 204 69.28 -10.99 -24.62
C HIS A 204 69.77 -9.79 -23.72
N PRO A 205 70.31 -9.96 -22.48
CA PRO A 205 69.67 -10.60 -21.29
C PRO A 205 70.06 -10.01 -19.87
N THR A 206 69.71 -10.73 -18.78
CA THR A 206 70.19 -10.64 -17.35
C THR A 206 69.48 -9.64 -16.39
N LYS A 207 69.45 -9.79 -15.04
CA LYS A 207 69.99 -10.79 -14.06
C LYS A 207 69.17 -10.82 -12.73
N ARG A 208 69.31 -11.85 -11.88
CA ARG A 208 68.87 -11.88 -10.44
C ARG A 208 70.08 -11.75 -9.48
N PRO A 209 69.90 -11.44 -8.18
CA PRO A 209 69.86 -12.49 -7.13
C PRO A 209 68.92 -12.19 -5.92
N ALA A 210 69.03 -12.99 -4.84
CA ALA A 210 68.43 -12.88 -3.49
C ALA A 210 69.38 -13.61 -2.48
N PRO A 211 69.10 -13.82 -1.16
CA PRO A 211 68.12 -13.23 -0.23
C PRO A 211 68.80 -12.60 1.03
N GLY A 212 68.09 -12.40 2.15
CA GLY A 212 68.68 -11.97 3.45
C GLY A 212 67.76 -12.23 4.66
N THR A 213 68.30 -12.31 5.88
CA THR A 213 67.63 -12.87 7.07
C THR A 213 67.82 -12.09 8.39
N ALA A 214 66.77 -12.09 9.23
CA ALA A 214 66.75 -12.03 10.71
C ALA A 214 67.39 -10.85 11.46
N SER A 215 66.60 -10.18 12.33
CA SER A 215 67.00 -9.70 13.66
C SER A 215 65.81 -9.21 14.50
N ASP A 216 65.55 -9.89 15.61
CA ASP A 216 65.06 -9.32 16.88
C ASP A 216 66.33 -9.06 17.74
N PRO A 217 66.39 -8.15 18.75
CA PRO A 217 65.57 -8.31 19.96
C PRO A 217 65.24 -7.06 20.83
N GLY A 218 64.19 -7.19 21.65
CA GLY A 218 64.01 -6.45 22.93
C GLY A 218 63.40 -5.04 22.82
N GLY A 219 62.87 -4.44 23.89
CA GLY A 219 62.72 -4.88 25.29
C GLY A 219 62.63 -3.66 26.24
N TRP A 220 62.17 -3.87 27.49
CA TRP A 220 61.95 -2.84 28.54
C TRP A 220 60.77 -1.86 28.31
N LEU A 221 60.14 -1.26 29.34
CA LEU A 221 59.63 -1.78 30.64
C LEU A 221 58.75 -0.70 31.30
N ALA A 222 57.93 -1.10 32.29
CA ALA A 222 57.28 -0.25 33.32
C ALA A 222 56.21 0.78 32.85
N SER A 223 55.32 1.31 33.69
CA SER A 223 54.61 0.74 34.87
C SER A 223 53.52 1.73 35.31
N GLY A 224 52.34 1.27 35.77
CA GLY A 224 51.34 2.17 36.37
C GLY A 224 50.03 1.47 36.69
N SER A 225 49.77 1.22 37.98
CA SER A 225 48.51 0.66 38.50
C SER A 225 48.18 1.28 39.87
N THR A 226 47.05 0.86 40.46
CA THR A 226 46.41 1.37 41.71
C THR A 226 45.66 2.71 41.54
N SER A 227 44.53 2.96 42.23
CA SER A 227 43.88 2.18 43.31
C SER A 227 42.34 2.15 43.25
N ASP A 228 41.79 1.02 43.72
CA ASP A 228 40.42 0.75 44.24
C ASP A 228 40.00 1.68 45.42
N PRO A 229 38.78 1.57 46.05
CA PRO A 229 37.75 0.51 46.02
C PRO A 229 36.31 1.03 45.72
N VAL A 230 35.18 0.29 45.73
CA VAL A 230 34.69 -0.96 46.38
C VAL A 230 33.72 -1.69 45.40
N GLY A 231 33.48 -3.02 45.37
CA GLY A 231 33.90 -4.13 46.24
C GLY A 231 33.32 -5.50 45.80
N ARG A 232 32.67 -6.26 46.71
CA ARG A 232 32.30 -7.70 46.60
C ARG A 232 31.09 -8.04 47.52
N PRO A 233 30.51 -9.28 47.55
CA PRO A 233 30.76 -10.53 46.78
C PRO A 233 29.52 -10.96 45.92
N ALA A 234 29.43 -12.02 45.09
CA ALA A 234 29.87 -13.43 45.13
C ALA A 234 29.20 -14.27 46.26
N SER A 235 28.84 -15.56 46.12
CA SER A 235 28.74 -16.52 44.99
C SER A 235 27.95 -17.78 45.44
N SER A 236 27.73 -18.76 44.54
CA SER A 236 27.56 -20.22 44.83
C SER A 236 26.33 -20.68 45.67
N THR A 237 25.76 -21.90 45.59
CA THR A 237 25.97 -23.10 44.72
C THR A 237 24.69 -23.96 44.64
N ALA A 238 24.70 -24.99 43.77
CA ALA A 238 23.62 -25.97 43.55
C ALA A 238 23.28 -26.88 44.75
N SER A 239 22.12 -27.57 44.70
CA SER A 239 22.01 -29.03 44.93
C SER A 239 20.61 -29.62 44.64
N ASP A 240 20.56 -30.96 44.62
CA ASP A 240 19.63 -31.87 43.93
C ASP A 240 18.38 -32.38 44.70
N LEU A 241 17.52 -33.10 43.96
CA LEU A 241 16.65 -34.24 44.36
C LEU A 241 15.47 -34.14 45.39
N LEU A 242 14.25 -34.34 44.83
CA LEU A 242 13.14 -35.22 45.27
C LEU A 242 12.82 -35.50 46.77
N ARG A 243 11.59 -35.16 47.22
CA ARG A 243 10.56 -36.11 47.79
C ARG A 243 9.21 -35.45 48.21
N ARG A 244 8.14 -36.28 48.28
CA ARG A 244 6.88 -36.03 49.03
C ARG A 244 6.88 -36.84 50.35
N PRO A 245 6.32 -36.32 51.46
CA PRO A 245 4.96 -36.70 51.98
C PRO A 245 4.06 -35.45 52.24
N ALA A 246 2.77 -35.45 52.64
CA ALA A 246 1.70 -36.42 52.99
C ALA A 246 1.27 -36.49 54.49
N ARG A 247 -0.04 -36.79 54.74
CA ARG A 247 -0.83 -36.84 56.02
C ARG A 247 -1.37 -35.48 56.55
N SER A 248 -2.55 -35.38 57.20
CA SER A 248 -3.70 -36.33 57.34
C SER A 248 -4.98 -35.74 57.99
N ARG A 249 -6.12 -36.41 57.73
CA ARG A 249 -7.36 -36.58 58.55
C ARG A 249 -8.54 -35.59 58.42
N THR A 250 -9.72 -36.19 58.64
CA THR A 250 -11.12 -35.73 58.45
C THR A 250 -11.94 -36.08 59.71
N PRO A 251 -13.25 -35.72 59.83
CA PRO A 251 -14.36 -36.55 59.26
C PRO A 251 -15.54 -35.71 58.68
N GLY A 252 -16.57 -36.29 58.02
CA GLY A 252 -16.69 -37.64 57.47
C GLY A 252 -18.09 -38.30 57.54
N SER A 253 -18.95 -38.13 56.53
CA SER A 253 -20.13 -38.97 56.18
C SER A 253 -20.77 -38.47 54.86
N ALA A 254 -21.48 -39.24 54.02
CA ALA A 254 -21.48 -40.69 53.75
C ALA A 254 -22.01 -40.97 52.30
N LEU A 255 -21.87 -42.22 51.83
CA LEU A 255 -22.25 -42.78 50.50
C LEU A 255 -22.89 -44.18 50.74
N PRO A 256 -23.30 -45.01 49.74
CA PRO A 256 -23.61 -44.82 48.30
C PRO A 256 -24.99 -45.45 47.88
N ALA A 257 -25.32 -45.53 46.57
CA ALA A 257 -25.68 -46.78 45.83
C ALA A 257 -26.50 -46.56 44.52
N ALA A 258 -26.48 -47.57 43.65
CA ALA A 258 -27.24 -47.78 42.40
C ALA A 258 -27.71 -49.28 42.38
N PRO A 259 -28.28 -49.95 41.33
CA PRO A 259 -28.43 -49.56 39.90
C PRO A 259 -29.76 -50.01 39.20
N ASN A 260 -29.77 -49.97 37.84
CA ASN A 260 -30.66 -50.68 36.88
C ASN A 260 -32.14 -50.23 36.73
N SER A 261 -32.86 -50.40 35.59
CA SER A 261 -32.49 -50.48 34.15
C SER A 261 -33.73 -50.58 33.21
N VAL A 262 -33.85 -49.74 32.14
CA VAL A 262 -34.28 -50.09 30.74
C VAL A 262 -35.74 -50.65 30.50
N PRO A 263 -36.47 -50.49 29.34
CA PRO A 263 -36.38 -49.60 28.15
C PRO A 263 -37.70 -48.88 27.69
N ASP A 264 -37.57 -48.01 26.67
CA ASP A 264 -38.40 -47.81 25.43
C ASP A 264 -39.91 -47.40 25.34
N ALA A 265 -40.17 -46.82 24.15
CA ALA A 265 -41.42 -46.72 23.36
C ALA A 265 -42.48 -45.61 23.61
N GLY A 266 -42.87 -44.94 22.51
CA GLY A 266 -44.15 -44.21 22.33
C GLY A 266 -45.02 -44.92 21.27
N PRO A 267 -45.78 -44.25 20.37
CA PRO A 267 -46.03 -42.79 20.23
C PRO A 267 -47.50 -42.42 19.84
N SER A 268 -47.71 -41.19 19.34
CA SER A 268 -48.72 -40.78 18.32
C SER A 268 -50.05 -40.12 18.75
N SER A 269 -50.64 -39.43 17.76
CA SER A 269 -52.06 -39.04 17.57
C SER A 269 -52.61 -37.75 18.25
N ALA A 270 -53.04 -36.81 17.40
CA ALA A 270 -53.97 -35.70 17.66
C ALA A 270 -55.43 -36.18 17.32
N PRO A 271 -56.54 -35.38 17.17
CA PRO A 271 -56.66 -33.92 16.93
C PRO A 271 -57.98 -33.19 17.39
N LEU A 272 -58.23 -31.97 16.84
CA LEU A 272 -59.53 -31.29 16.52
C LEU A 272 -60.53 -30.73 17.59
N ILE A 273 -60.57 -29.38 17.68
CA ILE A 273 -61.73 -28.43 17.48
C ILE A 273 -63.00 -28.37 18.41
N ALA A 274 -63.24 -27.15 18.97
CA ALA A 274 -64.53 -26.45 19.32
C ALA A 274 -65.45 -27.02 20.45
N PRO A 275 -66.51 -26.30 20.96
CA PRO A 275 -67.10 -24.99 20.56
C PRO A 275 -67.41 -23.96 21.70
N LEU A 276 -68.20 -22.91 21.35
CA LEU A 276 -68.85 -21.84 22.17
C LEU A 276 -70.11 -22.35 22.95
N PRO A 277 -70.95 -21.57 23.72
CA PRO A 277 -71.24 -20.10 23.63
C PRO A 277 -71.52 -19.27 24.93
N ASP A 278 -71.63 -17.95 24.73
CA ASP A 278 -72.49 -16.87 25.31
C ASP A 278 -73.10 -16.91 26.74
N GLN A 279 -73.11 -15.71 27.40
CA GLN A 279 -74.30 -14.96 27.86
C GLN A 279 -73.91 -13.50 28.24
N LEU A 280 -74.89 -12.57 28.33
CA LEU A 280 -74.77 -11.09 28.51
C LEU A 280 -75.30 -10.65 29.92
N PRO A 281 -75.30 -9.36 30.40
CA PRO A 281 -75.43 -8.09 29.64
C PRO A 281 -74.70 -6.80 30.15
N GLU A 282 -75.00 -5.70 29.42
CA GLU A 282 -74.89 -4.24 29.67
C GLU A 282 -74.66 -3.75 31.14
N GLN A 283 -73.82 -2.75 31.45
CA GLN A 283 -73.93 -1.34 31.05
C GLN A 283 -72.61 -0.54 31.18
N GLU A 284 -72.27 0.27 30.16
CA GLU A 284 -71.89 1.70 30.24
C GLU A 284 -71.45 2.17 28.84
N ALA A 285 -71.93 3.33 28.37
CA ALA A 285 -71.78 3.74 26.97
C ALA A 285 -71.33 5.19 26.75
N ARG A 286 -70.22 5.34 26.00
CA ARG A 286 -69.88 6.47 25.12
C ARG A 286 -69.69 7.88 25.74
N ALA A 287 -68.43 8.18 26.09
CA ALA A 287 -67.82 9.51 25.88
C ALA A 287 -66.45 9.32 25.20
N ALA A 288 -66.28 9.36 23.87
CA ALA A 288 -66.48 10.47 22.93
C ALA A 288 -65.37 11.55 22.95
N ARG A 289 -64.33 11.32 22.13
CA ARG A 289 -63.52 12.33 21.40
C ARG A 289 -63.12 13.64 22.14
N SER A 290 -61.92 13.69 22.73
CA SER A 290 -60.87 14.68 22.35
C SER A 290 -59.65 14.63 23.30
N ALA A 291 -58.43 14.65 22.73
CA ALA A 291 -57.17 14.70 23.50
C ALA A 291 -56.01 15.33 22.69
N ALA A 292 -56.20 16.56 22.21
CA ALA A 292 -55.16 17.31 21.50
C ALA A 292 -54.16 17.94 22.50
N VAL A 293 -53.04 17.27 22.77
CA VAL A 293 -52.01 17.75 23.70
C VAL A 293 -51.26 18.96 23.13
N ARG A 294 -51.70 20.16 23.48
CA ARG A 294 -51.00 21.43 23.22
C ARG A 294 -49.78 21.58 24.14
N THR A 295 -48.58 21.25 23.68
CA THR A 295 -47.33 21.66 24.35
C THR A 295 -46.99 23.11 24.01
N GLY A 296 -47.61 24.04 24.75
CA GLY A 296 -47.41 25.48 24.55
C GLY A 296 -46.00 25.96 24.94
N TRP A 297 -45.22 26.42 23.96
CA TRP A 297 -43.93 27.07 24.21
C TRP A 297 -44.13 28.47 24.80
N ARG A 298 -44.12 28.60 26.13
CA ARG A 298 -43.98 29.91 26.78
C ARG A 298 -42.56 30.42 26.60
N LYS A 299 -42.42 31.65 26.08
CA LYS A 299 -41.14 32.39 26.12
C LYS A 299 -40.74 32.60 27.59
N ALA A 300 -39.51 32.25 27.94
CA ALA A 300 -38.88 32.74 29.16
C ALA A 300 -38.15 34.06 28.86
N GLY A 301 -38.36 35.07 29.71
CA GLY A 301 -37.60 36.33 29.66
C GLY A 301 -36.20 36.18 30.26
N HIS A 302 -35.42 37.27 30.26
CA HIS A 302 -34.05 37.27 30.77
C HIS A 302 -33.97 36.96 32.29
N PRO A 303 -32.92 36.26 32.75
CA PRO A 303 -32.63 36.10 34.16
C PRO A 303 -31.85 37.30 34.71
N GLY A 304 -32.45 38.05 35.65
CA GLY A 304 -31.69 38.93 36.53
C GLY A 304 -30.80 38.12 37.49
N HIS A 305 -29.66 38.69 37.91
CA HIS A 305 -28.69 37.99 38.77
C HIS A 305 -29.20 37.78 40.20
N ALA A 306 -29.12 36.55 40.72
CA ALA A 306 -28.32 36.18 41.91
C ALA A 306 -28.48 34.71 42.36
N SER A 307 -27.49 34.22 43.13
CA SER A 307 -27.58 33.20 44.19
C SER A 307 -28.02 31.73 43.92
N HIS A 308 -28.02 31.20 42.69
CA HIS A 308 -28.38 29.77 42.42
C HIS A 308 -27.31 28.88 41.75
N ALA A 309 -26.02 29.22 41.84
CA ALA A 309 -24.94 28.48 41.18
C ALA A 309 -24.67 27.03 41.69
N GLY A 310 -24.92 26.74 42.98
CA GLY A 310 -24.40 25.53 43.63
C GLY A 310 -25.07 24.18 43.28
N ARG A 311 -26.37 24.17 42.96
CA ARG A 311 -27.13 22.91 42.76
C ARG A 311 -27.26 22.46 41.30
N ALA A 312 -27.09 23.36 40.33
CA ALA A 312 -27.23 23.02 38.90
C ALA A 312 -26.16 22.04 38.40
N GLY A 313 -24.91 22.18 38.85
CA GLY A 313 -23.78 21.36 38.37
C GLY A 313 -23.93 19.86 38.64
N HIS A 314 -24.38 19.49 39.85
CA HIS A 314 -24.52 18.08 40.24
C HIS A 314 -25.61 17.34 39.44
N ALA A 315 -26.72 18.02 39.12
CA ALA A 315 -27.77 17.45 38.28
C ALA A 315 -27.28 17.23 36.83
N GLY A 316 -26.50 18.17 36.28
CA GLY A 316 -25.90 18.05 34.96
C GLY A 316 -24.97 16.84 34.84
N TRP A 317 -23.98 16.73 35.75
CA TRP A 317 -23.04 15.61 35.74
C TRP A 317 -23.71 14.24 35.93
N ARG A 318 -24.72 14.14 36.81
CA ARG A 318 -25.49 12.90 36.97
C ARG A 318 -26.20 12.48 35.69
N ASN A 319 -26.80 13.43 34.97
CA ASN A 319 -27.50 13.14 33.72
C ASN A 319 -26.53 12.74 32.58
N ILE A 320 -25.35 13.38 32.51
CA ILE A 320 -24.27 13.00 31.57
C ILE A 320 -23.76 11.59 31.86
N LEU A 321 -23.50 11.27 33.14
CA LEU A 321 -23.05 9.95 33.56
C LEU A 321 -24.10 8.88 33.23
N LEU A 322 -25.38 9.12 33.55
CA LEU A 322 -26.48 8.20 33.27
C LEU A 322 -26.64 7.95 31.76
N ALA A 323 -26.63 9.01 30.94
CA ALA A 323 -26.69 8.87 29.49
C ALA A 323 -25.49 8.09 28.93
N THR A 324 -24.29 8.32 29.45
CA THR A 324 -23.06 7.61 29.06
C THR A 324 -23.15 6.12 29.43
N LEU A 325 -23.63 5.79 30.64
CA LEU A 325 -23.84 4.42 31.09
C LEU A 325 -24.89 3.69 30.24
N ILE A 326 -26.03 4.33 29.93
CA ILE A 326 -27.07 3.76 29.08
C ILE A 326 -26.53 3.49 27.66
N CYS A 327 -25.82 4.45 27.06
CA CYS A 327 -25.23 4.26 25.72
C CYS A 327 -24.18 3.14 25.71
N THR A 328 -23.34 3.08 26.75
CA THR A 328 -22.31 2.04 26.89
C THR A 328 -22.93 0.66 27.09
N ALA A 329 -23.98 0.55 27.92
CA ALA A 329 -24.71 -0.69 28.13
C ALA A 329 -25.42 -1.17 26.86
N ALA A 330 -26.10 -0.27 26.13
CA ALA A 330 -26.78 -0.60 24.87
C ALA A 330 -25.80 -1.06 23.78
N ALA A 331 -24.68 -0.37 23.62
CA ALA A 331 -23.62 -0.76 22.67
C ALA A 331 -22.97 -2.10 23.07
N SER A 332 -22.72 -2.32 24.36
CA SER A 332 -22.16 -3.57 24.88
C SER A 332 -23.12 -4.74 24.70
N ALA A 333 -24.42 -4.55 24.97
CA ALA A 333 -25.45 -5.55 24.77
C ALA A 333 -25.63 -5.92 23.29
N SER A 334 -25.70 -4.93 22.38
CA SER A 334 -25.73 -5.17 20.94
C SER A 334 -24.49 -5.96 20.47
N THR A 335 -23.30 -5.57 20.93
CA THR A 335 -22.05 -6.27 20.62
C THR A 335 -22.03 -7.70 21.16
N ALA A 336 -22.47 -7.93 22.40
CA ALA A 336 -22.51 -9.25 23.02
C ALA A 336 -23.51 -10.20 22.34
N LEU A 337 -24.73 -9.72 22.04
CA LEU A 337 -25.73 -10.47 21.28
C LEU A 337 -25.21 -10.86 19.89
N ARG A 338 -24.52 -9.93 19.21
CA ARG A 338 -23.95 -10.17 17.88
C ARG A 338 -22.76 -11.12 17.92
N ILE A 339 -21.89 -11.05 18.93
CA ILE A 339 -20.83 -12.06 19.15
C ILE A 339 -21.45 -13.43 19.37
N HIS A 340 -22.41 -13.55 20.29
CA HIS A 340 -23.05 -14.83 20.61
C HIS A 340 -23.71 -15.48 19.38
N ALA A 341 -24.44 -14.69 18.57
CA ALA A 341 -25.07 -15.16 17.34
C ALA A 341 -24.06 -15.65 16.27
N LEU A 342 -22.82 -15.15 16.28
CA LEU A 342 -21.75 -15.60 15.39
C LEU A 342 -21.02 -16.83 15.94
N THR A 343 -20.74 -16.87 17.26
CA THR A 343 -19.95 -17.94 17.89
C THR A 343 -20.74 -19.21 18.18
N SER A 344 -22.05 -19.13 18.37
CA SER A 344 -22.91 -20.27 18.72
C SER A 344 -23.67 -20.84 17.52
N GLY A 345 -23.24 -20.50 16.30
CA GLY A 345 -23.83 -20.98 15.05
C GLY A 345 -23.01 -22.11 14.39
N PRO A 346 -23.62 -22.92 13.51
CA PRO A 346 -22.98 -24.07 12.85
C PRO A 346 -21.77 -23.68 11.98
N THR A 347 -21.72 -22.43 11.52
CA THR A 347 -20.59 -21.88 10.78
C THR A 347 -19.32 -21.84 11.63
N ALA A 348 -19.42 -21.56 12.93
CA ALA A 348 -18.27 -21.54 13.85
C ALA A 348 -17.73 -22.96 14.08
N ASP A 349 -18.61 -23.93 14.37
CA ASP A 349 -18.24 -25.34 14.53
C ASP A 349 -17.50 -25.92 13.31
N LEU A 350 -17.92 -25.51 12.11
CA LEU A 350 -17.30 -25.93 10.85
C LEU A 350 -16.00 -25.17 10.55
N ALA A 351 -15.88 -23.90 10.96
CA ALA A 351 -14.66 -23.11 10.86
C ALA A 351 -13.56 -23.62 11.82
N ASP A 352 -13.93 -24.02 13.03
CA ASP A 352 -13.06 -24.68 14.02
C ASP A 352 -12.50 -26.00 13.49
N LYS A 353 -13.35 -26.80 12.85
CA LYS A 353 -12.96 -28.05 12.17
C LYS A 353 -12.24 -27.83 10.84
N SER A 354 -12.04 -26.58 10.41
CA SER A 354 -11.51 -26.19 9.09
C SER A 354 -12.18 -26.95 7.93
N ALA A 355 -13.51 -27.09 7.99
CA ALA A 355 -14.29 -27.93 7.08
C ALA A 355 -14.26 -27.40 5.64
N PHE A 356 -14.26 -28.33 4.68
CA PHE A 356 -14.43 -28.03 3.26
C PHE A 356 -15.92 -28.06 2.89
N ILE A 357 -16.43 -26.99 2.29
CA ILE A 357 -17.85 -26.79 2.01
C ILE A 357 -18.08 -26.26 0.60
N THR A 358 -19.25 -26.56 0.04
CA THR A 358 -19.87 -25.69 -0.96
C THR A 358 -20.75 -24.68 -0.23
N ALA A 359 -20.65 -23.41 -0.62
CA ALA A 359 -21.34 -22.29 0.01
C ALA A 359 -22.09 -21.48 -1.04
N HIS A 360 -23.29 -21.02 -0.70
CA HIS A 360 -23.95 -19.92 -1.41
C HIS A 360 -23.78 -18.66 -0.60
N ILE A 361 -23.17 -17.64 -1.22
CA ILE A 361 -22.80 -16.39 -0.56
C ILE A 361 -23.37 -15.20 -1.35
N THR A 362 -23.89 -14.19 -0.65
CA THR A 362 -24.30 -12.91 -1.25
C THR A 362 -23.19 -11.88 -1.02
N LEU A 363 -22.65 -11.27 -2.07
CA LEU A 363 -21.62 -10.23 -1.93
C LEU A 363 -22.19 -8.97 -1.28
N THR A 364 -21.56 -8.49 -0.20
CA THR A 364 -22.00 -7.29 0.54
C THR A 364 -21.13 -6.06 0.27
N ASP A 365 -19.90 -6.23 -0.23
CA ASP A 365 -19.01 -5.17 -0.69
C ASP A 365 -18.31 -5.56 -2.01
N ASP A 366 -17.75 -4.57 -2.71
CA ASP A 366 -16.95 -4.78 -3.92
C ASP A 366 -15.69 -5.64 -3.64
N PRO A 367 -15.35 -6.64 -4.46
CA PRO A 367 -14.14 -7.45 -4.33
C PRO A 367 -12.84 -6.63 -4.32
N ARG A 368 -12.14 -6.60 -3.17
CA ARG A 368 -10.94 -5.79 -2.98
C ARG A 368 -9.68 -6.59 -3.31
N ARG A 369 -8.98 -6.22 -4.38
CA ARG A 369 -7.69 -6.83 -4.76
C ARG A 369 -6.66 -6.62 -3.65
N ARG A 370 -6.12 -7.71 -3.09
CA ARG A 370 -5.05 -7.67 -2.08
C ARG A 370 -3.70 -7.49 -2.78
N PRO A 371 -2.86 -6.50 -2.38
CA PRO A 371 -1.47 -6.45 -2.82
C PRO A 371 -0.73 -7.72 -2.39
N ASN A 372 -0.08 -8.39 -3.34
CA ASN A 372 0.56 -9.68 -3.10
C ASN A 372 1.98 -9.47 -2.52
N LYS A 373 2.08 -9.27 -1.21
CA LYS A 373 3.36 -8.96 -0.54
C LYS A 373 4.41 -10.09 -0.54
N ASN A 374 4.01 -11.33 -0.84
CA ASN A 374 4.91 -12.49 -0.79
C ASN A 374 4.68 -13.35 -2.04
N ALA A 375 5.76 -13.77 -2.70
CA ALA A 375 5.71 -14.50 -3.99
C ALA A 375 4.94 -15.84 -3.98
N ARG A 376 4.61 -16.38 -2.79
CA ARG A 376 3.99 -17.71 -2.59
C ARG A 376 2.61 -17.89 -3.25
N PHE A 377 1.92 -16.82 -3.65
CA PHE A 377 0.62 -16.91 -4.34
C PHE A 377 0.72 -16.40 -5.79
N THR A 378 0.57 -17.33 -6.75
CA THR A 378 0.77 -17.09 -8.18
C THR A 378 -0.47 -16.57 -8.93
N GLN A 379 -1.52 -16.18 -8.20
CA GLN A 379 -2.77 -15.63 -8.70
C GLN A 379 -3.13 -14.35 -7.95
N GLU A 380 -3.78 -13.41 -8.63
CA GLU A 380 -4.36 -12.24 -7.99
C GLU A 380 -5.34 -12.67 -6.89
N SER A 381 -5.08 -12.21 -5.67
CA SER A 381 -5.89 -12.51 -4.49
C SER A 381 -6.89 -11.38 -4.23
N TYR A 382 -8.11 -11.74 -3.87
CA TYR A 382 -9.20 -10.82 -3.58
C TYR A 382 -9.74 -11.08 -2.18
N VAL A 383 -10.07 -10.01 -1.46
CA VAL A 383 -10.79 -10.03 -0.18
C VAL A 383 -12.20 -9.54 -0.46
N ILE A 384 -13.21 -10.34 -0.14
CA ILE A 384 -14.61 -10.02 -0.40
C ILE A 384 -15.41 -10.21 0.89
N SER A 385 -16.10 -9.16 1.34
CA SER A 385 -17.10 -9.29 2.39
C SER A 385 -18.39 -9.84 1.78
N ALA A 386 -18.94 -10.88 2.41
CA ALA A 386 -20.15 -11.54 1.93
C ALA A 386 -20.98 -12.08 3.10
N ASP A 387 -22.28 -12.22 2.89
CA ASP A 387 -23.15 -12.99 3.77
C ASP A 387 -23.18 -14.45 3.30
N LEU A 388 -22.88 -15.38 4.19
CA LEU A 388 -23.11 -16.80 3.97
C LEU A 388 -24.60 -17.11 4.13
N LYS A 389 -25.26 -17.59 3.05
CA LYS A 389 -26.70 -17.90 3.00
C LYS A 389 -26.99 -19.40 3.09
N LEU A 390 -26.11 -20.22 2.53
CA LEU A 390 -26.23 -21.68 2.56
C LEU A 390 -24.86 -22.31 2.80
N ILE A 391 -24.82 -23.32 3.66
CA ILE A 391 -23.71 -24.27 3.78
C ILE A 391 -24.19 -25.63 3.24
N GLN A 392 -23.37 -26.24 2.40
CA GLN A 392 -23.56 -27.63 1.95
C GLN A 392 -22.26 -28.42 2.15
N THR A 393 -22.32 -29.39 3.05
CA THR A 393 -21.31 -30.42 3.28
C THR A 393 -21.75 -31.72 2.55
N PRO A 394 -20.90 -32.78 2.48
CA PRO A 394 -21.31 -34.07 1.92
C PRO A 394 -22.50 -34.74 2.64
N THR A 395 -22.73 -34.39 3.92
CA THR A 395 -23.74 -35.03 4.79
C THR A 395 -24.92 -34.13 5.12
N THR A 396 -24.81 -32.81 4.91
CA THR A 396 -25.70 -31.83 5.55
C THR A 396 -25.82 -30.56 4.72
N ARG A 397 -27.05 -30.09 4.51
CA ARG A 397 -27.36 -28.81 3.87
C ARG A 397 -28.12 -27.94 4.86
N GLN A 398 -27.62 -26.73 5.13
CA GLN A 398 -28.17 -25.85 6.15
C GLN A 398 -28.22 -24.39 5.67
N ALA A 399 -29.39 -23.77 5.80
CA ALA A 399 -29.54 -22.33 5.62
C ALA A 399 -28.97 -21.59 6.83
N VAL A 400 -28.24 -20.52 6.56
CA VAL A 400 -27.62 -19.63 7.56
C VAL A 400 -27.75 -18.19 7.07
N ASN A 401 -27.44 -17.20 7.93
CA ASN A 401 -27.36 -15.81 7.50
C ASN A 401 -26.33 -15.08 8.36
N VAL A 402 -25.04 -15.28 8.04
CA VAL A 402 -23.92 -14.75 8.84
C VAL A 402 -22.85 -14.08 7.96
N PRO A 403 -22.27 -12.95 8.39
CA PRO A 403 -21.17 -12.31 7.68
C PRO A 403 -19.90 -13.17 7.73
N ILE A 404 -19.21 -13.26 6.59
CA ILE A 404 -17.91 -13.90 6.41
C ILE A 404 -17.00 -13.02 5.55
N THR A 405 -15.68 -13.14 5.73
CA THR A 405 -14.71 -12.66 4.74
C THR A 405 -14.22 -13.82 3.88
N VAL A 406 -14.33 -13.66 2.57
CA VAL A 406 -13.80 -14.60 1.58
C VAL A 406 -12.42 -14.13 1.13
N PHE A 407 -11.42 -15.00 1.26
CA PHE A 407 -10.16 -14.85 0.53
C PHE A 407 -10.20 -15.75 -0.69
N ALA A 408 -10.27 -15.13 -1.87
CA ALA A 408 -10.38 -15.82 -3.13
C ALA A 408 -9.18 -15.55 -4.04
N THR A 409 -8.93 -16.44 -5.01
CA THR A 409 -7.88 -16.27 -6.02
C THR A 409 -8.43 -16.35 -7.44
N GLY A 410 -7.86 -15.54 -8.34
CA GLY A 410 -8.19 -15.52 -9.77
C GLY A 410 -9.06 -14.33 -10.21
N ARG A 411 -9.00 -14.00 -11.50
CA ARG A 411 -9.60 -12.77 -12.07
C ARG A 411 -11.12 -12.75 -12.17
N ALA A 412 -11.79 -13.90 -12.14
CA ALA A 412 -13.26 -13.99 -12.21
C ALA A 412 -13.95 -13.25 -11.04
N TRP A 413 -13.23 -13.04 -9.93
CA TRP A 413 -13.70 -12.26 -8.78
C TRP A 413 -13.67 -10.75 -9.01
N ALA A 414 -12.85 -10.23 -9.93
CA ALA A 414 -12.67 -8.80 -10.16
C ALA A 414 -13.88 -8.12 -10.84
N THR A 415 -14.78 -8.90 -11.42
CA THR A 415 -15.95 -8.44 -12.19
C THR A 415 -17.27 -8.60 -11.43
N LEU A 416 -17.27 -9.16 -10.22
CA LEU A 416 -18.48 -9.31 -9.41
C LEU A 416 -18.85 -7.99 -8.72
N LEU A 417 -20.15 -7.79 -8.52
CA LEU A 417 -20.74 -6.63 -7.85
C LEU A 417 -21.48 -7.04 -6.56
N PRO A 418 -21.69 -6.12 -5.61
CA PRO A 418 -22.56 -6.36 -4.46
C PRO A 418 -23.99 -6.78 -4.89
N SER A 419 -24.71 -7.44 -3.98
CA SER A 419 -26.04 -8.07 -4.22
C SER A 419 -26.07 -9.21 -5.25
N GLN A 420 -24.93 -9.72 -5.72
CA GLN A 420 -24.88 -11.00 -6.44
C GLN A 420 -24.78 -12.17 -5.46
N ASP A 421 -25.55 -13.22 -5.70
CA ASP A 421 -25.36 -14.52 -5.09
C ASP A 421 -24.42 -15.36 -5.97
N VAL A 422 -23.43 -16.00 -5.34
CA VAL A 422 -22.50 -16.90 -6.02
C VAL A 422 -22.35 -18.22 -5.25
N GLU A 423 -22.25 -19.32 -6.00
CA GLU A 423 -21.90 -20.64 -5.53
C GLU A 423 -20.38 -20.82 -5.61
N VAL A 424 -19.77 -21.18 -4.50
CA VAL A 424 -18.32 -21.29 -4.32
C VAL A 424 -17.97 -22.52 -3.50
N THR A 425 -16.80 -23.10 -3.71
CA THR A 425 -16.34 -24.26 -2.94
C THR A 425 -14.99 -23.93 -2.32
N GLY A 426 -14.88 -24.09 -1.00
CA GLY A 426 -13.71 -23.62 -0.25
C GLY A 426 -13.65 -24.20 1.15
N ARG A 427 -12.56 -23.86 1.87
CA ARG A 427 -12.35 -24.29 3.24
C ARG A 427 -12.69 -23.17 4.21
N LEU A 428 -13.55 -23.41 5.18
CA LEU A 428 -13.73 -22.49 6.31
C LEU A 428 -12.46 -22.47 7.17
N ALA A 429 -12.25 -21.34 7.85
CA ALA A 429 -11.21 -21.13 8.84
C ALA A 429 -11.74 -20.18 9.92
N ARG A 430 -11.16 -20.24 11.12
CA ARG A 430 -11.50 -19.34 12.23
C ARG A 430 -11.40 -17.86 11.80
N PRO A 431 -12.34 -17.00 12.22
CA PRO A 431 -12.26 -15.56 11.96
C PRO A 431 -11.08 -14.92 12.70
N THR A 432 -10.70 -13.70 12.30
CA THR A 432 -9.59 -12.98 12.96
C THR A 432 -10.02 -12.53 14.36
N PRO A 433 -9.19 -12.68 15.42
CA PRO A 433 -9.54 -12.20 16.75
C PRO A 433 -9.94 -10.71 16.76
N GLY A 434 -11.20 -10.43 17.06
CA GLY A 434 -11.75 -9.07 17.16
C GLY A 434 -12.62 -8.58 15.98
N THR A 435 -12.79 -9.35 14.91
CA THR A 435 -13.77 -9.07 13.83
C THR A 435 -15.13 -9.72 14.13
N LEU A 436 -16.26 -9.06 13.85
CA LEU A 436 -17.59 -9.68 13.97
C LEU A 436 -17.99 -10.43 12.69
N GLU A 437 -17.13 -11.38 12.31
CA GLU A 437 -17.33 -12.36 11.23
C GLU A 437 -17.51 -13.75 11.85
N ALA A 438 -18.39 -14.59 11.29
CA ALA A 438 -18.57 -15.96 11.77
C ALA A 438 -17.41 -16.87 11.37
N ALA A 439 -16.83 -16.64 10.19
CA ALA A 439 -15.72 -17.42 9.65
C ALA A 439 -15.01 -16.67 8.51
N ILE A 440 -13.80 -17.15 8.21
CA ILE A 440 -13.11 -16.86 6.95
C ILE A 440 -13.35 -18.02 5.98
N LEU A 441 -13.63 -17.74 4.70
CA LEU A 441 -13.75 -18.75 3.65
C LEU A 441 -12.58 -18.64 2.65
N LEU A 442 -11.79 -19.71 2.54
CA LEU A 442 -10.63 -19.80 1.64
C LEU A 442 -11.05 -20.48 0.34
N VAL A 443 -11.12 -19.72 -0.77
CA VAL A 443 -11.59 -20.20 -2.08
C VAL A 443 -10.46 -20.16 -3.11
N ARG A 444 -10.30 -21.25 -3.87
CA ARG A 444 -9.31 -21.37 -4.96
C ARG A 444 -9.92 -21.58 -6.34
N SER A 445 -11.23 -21.86 -6.41
CA SER A 445 -12.01 -21.99 -7.64
C SER A 445 -12.55 -20.64 -8.13
N PRO A 446 -12.87 -20.50 -9.43
CA PRO A 446 -13.70 -19.41 -9.89
C PRO A 446 -15.12 -19.51 -9.28
N PRO A 447 -15.80 -18.38 -9.06
CA PRO A 447 -17.16 -18.36 -8.52
C PRO A 447 -18.18 -18.67 -9.63
N ARG A 448 -19.21 -19.44 -9.30
CA ARG A 448 -20.36 -19.65 -10.18
C ARG A 448 -21.46 -18.65 -9.81
N VAL A 449 -21.76 -17.71 -10.70
CA VAL A 449 -22.84 -16.74 -10.47
C VAL A 449 -24.20 -17.44 -10.47
N LEU A 450 -24.98 -17.24 -9.41
CA LEU A 450 -26.35 -17.73 -9.28
C LEU A 450 -27.37 -16.66 -9.67
N THR A 451 -27.14 -15.41 -9.25
CA THR A 451 -28.04 -14.28 -9.51
C THR A 451 -27.31 -13.07 -10.11
N PRO A 452 -27.95 -12.30 -11.02
CA PRO A 452 -27.42 -11.03 -11.48
C PRO A 452 -27.47 -9.98 -10.36
N PRO A 453 -26.65 -8.92 -10.41
CA PRO A 453 -26.71 -7.86 -9.42
C PRO A 453 -28.03 -7.09 -9.52
N SER A 454 -28.46 -6.48 -8.43
CA SER A 454 -29.58 -5.53 -8.47
C SER A 454 -29.34 -4.42 -9.51
N ALA A 455 -30.42 -3.87 -10.09
CA ALA A 455 -30.33 -2.78 -11.06
C ALA A 455 -29.56 -1.56 -10.50
N LEU A 456 -29.70 -1.29 -9.20
CA LEU A 456 -28.97 -0.26 -8.46
C LEU A 456 -27.44 -0.49 -8.51
N HIS A 457 -26.96 -1.68 -8.14
CA HIS A 457 -25.54 -2.00 -8.16
C HIS A 457 -24.99 -2.17 -9.59
N THR A 458 -25.82 -2.62 -10.53
CA THR A 458 -25.48 -2.67 -11.96
C THR A 458 -25.24 -1.26 -12.51
N ALA A 459 -26.14 -0.31 -12.23
CA ALA A 459 -25.96 1.10 -12.60
C ALA A 459 -24.72 1.72 -11.93
N ALA A 460 -24.52 1.49 -10.62
CA ALA A 460 -23.33 1.96 -9.91
C ALA A 460 -22.03 1.37 -10.50
N GLY A 461 -22.04 0.10 -10.90
CA GLY A 461 -20.94 -0.55 -11.61
C GLY A 461 -20.63 0.12 -12.95
N ALA A 462 -21.65 0.43 -13.75
CA ALA A 462 -21.52 1.12 -15.03
C ALA A 462 -21.00 2.58 -14.89
N LEU A 463 -21.45 3.32 -13.87
CA LEU A 463 -20.95 4.66 -13.57
C LEU A 463 -19.46 4.65 -13.20
N ARG A 464 -19.04 3.65 -12.39
CA ARG A 464 -17.63 3.46 -11.99
C ARG A 464 -16.76 3.04 -13.18
N SER A 465 -17.20 2.07 -13.99
CA SER A 465 -16.43 1.62 -15.15
C SER A 465 -16.35 2.69 -16.24
N GLY A 466 -17.44 3.44 -16.47
CA GLY A 466 -17.49 4.60 -17.35
C GLY A 466 -16.48 5.68 -16.95
N LEU A 467 -16.48 6.12 -15.68
CA LEU A 467 -15.48 7.08 -15.18
C LEU A 467 -14.04 6.53 -15.32
N ARG A 468 -13.83 5.25 -15.01
CA ARG A 468 -12.50 4.61 -15.11
C ARG A 468 -11.98 4.57 -16.55
N SER A 469 -12.85 4.34 -17.53
CA SER A 469 -12.52 4.39 -18.96
C SER A 469 -12.30 5.81 -19.45
N ALA A 470 -13.17 6.76 -19.08
CA ALA A 470 -12.97 8.18 -19.42
C ALA A 470 -11.66 8.75 -18.82
N ALA A 471 -11.22 8.22 -17.67
CA ALA A 471 -9.92 8.53 -17.08
C ALA A 471 -8.71 8.01 -17.89
N ASP A 472 -8.88 7.12 -18.88
CA ASP A 472 -7.77 6.59 -19.68
C ASP A 472 -7.16 7.61 -20.68
N VAL A 473 -7.73 8.82 -20.79
CA VAL A 473 -7.06 9.98 -21.44
C VAL A 473 -6.03 10.68 -20.54
N LEU A 474 -6.09 10.48 -19.21
CA LEU A 474 -5.23 11.19 -18.26
C LEU A 474 -3.84 10.55 -18.11
N PRO A 475 -2.81 11.35 -17.73
CA PRO A 475 -1.53 10.85 -17.25
C PRO A 475 -1.66 9.75 -16.16
N PRO A 476 -0.71 8.79 -16.06
CA PRO A 476 -0.88 7.59 -15.22
C PRO A 476 -1.09 7.88 -13.72
N ASP A 477 -0.48 8.93 -13.20
CA ASP A 477 -0.60 9.44 -11.84
C ASP A 477 -2.01 9.98 -11.55
N GLN A 478 -2.56 10.76 -12.48
CA GLN A 478 -3.90 11.37 -12.37
C GLN A 478 -5.03 10.36 -12.62
N ARG A 479 -4.83 9.45 -13.58
CA ARG A 479 -5.75 8.39 -14.01
C ARG A 479 -6.19 7.48 -12.85
N GLY A 480 -5.31 7.23 -11.89
CA GLY A 480 -5.63 6.49 -10.67
C GLY A 480 -6.37 7.32 -9.61
N LEU A 481 -5.98 8.59 -9.45
CA LEU A 481 -6.48 9.45 -8.36
C LEU A 481 -7.89 10.01 -8.62
N LEU A 482 -8.27 10.30 -9.88
CA LEU A 482 -9.62 10.81 -10.17
C LEU A 482 -10.73 9.81 -9.80
N PRO A 483 -10.70 8.52 -10.21
CA PRO A 483 -11.69 7.53 -9.75
C PRO A 483 -11.60 7.24 -8.24
N GLY A 484 -10.40 7.30 -7.65
CA GLY A 484 -10.22 7.19 -6.20
C GLY A 484 -10.98 8.27 -5.42
N LEU A 485 -10.77 9.54 -5.78
CA LEU A 485 -11.41 10.69 -5.15
C LEU A 485 -12.94 10.70 -5.32
N VAL A 486 -13.44 10.39 -6.52
CA VAL A 486 -14.86 10.56 -6.86
C VAL A 486 -15.70 9.37 -6.40
N VAL A 487 -15.25 8.13 -6.68
CA VAL A 487 -16.04 6.90 -6.48
C VAL A 487 -15.36 5.84 -5.61
N GLY A 488 -14.22 6.14 -5.00
CA GLY A 488 -13.51 5.22 -4.11
C GLY A 488 -12.85 4.06 -4.85
N ASP A 489 -12.54 4.25 -6.14
CA ASP A 489 -11.89 3.22 -6.95
C ASP A 489 -10.37 3.44 -7.04
N VAL A 490 -9.67 2.88 -6.04
CA VAL A 490 -8.21 2.93 -5.95
C VAL A 490 -7.50 1.86 -6.78
N SER A 491 -8.23 1.08 -7.59
CA SER A 491 -7.69 -0.11 -8.30
C SER A 491 -6.59 0.19 -9.32
N ARG A 492 -6.55 1.42 -9.84
CA ARG A 492 -5.52 1.94 -10.76
C ARG A 492 -4.63 3.02 -10.11
N MET A 493 -4.65 3.17 -8.78
CA MET A 493 -3.83 4.17 -8.08
C MET A 493 -2.33 3.92 -8.28
N ASP A 494 -1.58 4.97 -8.60
CA ASP A 494 -0.11 4.88 -8.65
C ASP A 494 0.47 4.75 -7.23
N PRO A 495 1.40 3.80 -6.97
CA PRO A 495 1.99 3.61 -5.64
C PRO A 495 2.69 4.85 -5.07
N GLN A 496 3.38 5.63 -5.91
CA GLN A 496 4.05 6.86 -5.47
C GLN A 496 3.03 7.89 -5.03
N VAL A 497 1.99 8.14 -5.85
CA VAL A 497 0.89 9.07 -5.50
C VAL A 497 0.21 8.66 -4.19
N SER A 498 0.01 7.36 -3.97
CA SER A 498 -0.55 6.83 -2.72
C SER A 498 0.37 7.08 -1.51
N SER A 499 1.69 6.93 -1.67
CA SER A 499 2.67 7.24 -0.61
C SER A 499 2.79 8.74 -0.36
N ASP A 500 2.84 9.55 -1.41
CA ASP A 500 2.96 11.02 -1.31
C ASP A 500 1.72 11.62 -0.62
N LEU A 501 0.51 11.14 -0.95
CA LEU A 501 -0.71 11.50 -0.24
C LEU A 501 -0.69 11.03 1.23
N ARG A 502 -0.08 9.88 1.55
CA ARG A 502 0.05 9.39 2.93
C ARG A 502 1.03 10.23 3.75
N GLU A 503 2.20 10.52 3.18
CA GLU A 503 3.27 11.29 3.82
C GLU A 503 2.89 12.78 3.95
N ALA A 504 2.09 13.32 3.04
CA ALA A 504 1.51 14.67 3.12
C ALA A 504 0.27 14.79 4.02
N GLY A 505 -0.27 13.69 4.58
CA GLY A 505 -1.49 13.70 5.41
C GLY A 505 -2.81 13.85 4.62
N LEU A 506 -2.76 13.62 3.31
CA LEU A 506 -3.85 13.76 2.35
C LEU A 506 -4.58 12.42 2.04
N SER A 507 -4.21 11.29 2.66
CA SER A 507 -4.88 9.97 2.47
C SER A 507 -6.40 9.99 2.58
N HIS A 508 -6.96 10.92 3.35
CA HIS A 508 -8.40 11.10 3.54
C HIS A 508 -9.14 11.58 2.28
N LEU A 509 -8.42 11.93 1.21
CA LEU A 509 -8.96 12.20 -0.13
C LEU A 509 -9.10 10.92 -0.97
N ASN A 510 -8.29 9.90 -0.68
CA ASN A 510 -8.27 8.63 -1.41
C ASN A 510 -9.37 7.67 -0.94
N ALA A 511 -9.77 7.77 0.33
CA ALA A 511 -11.01 7.20 0.83
C ALA A 511 -12.12 8.26 0.72
N VAL A 512 -13.19 8.00 -0.04
CA VAL A 512 -14.21 9.01 -0.34
C VAL A 512 -14.71 9.69 0.93
N SER A 513 -14.57 11.01 0.96
CA SER A 513 -14.70 11.80 2.17
C SER A 513 -16.13 12.33 2.36
N GLY A 514 -16.45 12.72 3.60
CA GLY A 514 -17.69 13.45 3.89
C GLY A 514 -17.75 14.84 3.25
N ALA A 515 -16.61 15.43 2.86
CA ALA A 515 -16.59 16.68 2.09
C ALA A 515 -17.08 16.46 0.65
N ASN A 516 -16.72 15.33 0.03
CA ASN A 516 -17.13 15.00 -1.35
C ASN A 516 -18.66 14.88 -1.42
N LEU A 517 -19.27 14.21 -0.42
CA LEU A 517 -20.72 14.14 -0.24
C LEU A 517 -21.35 15.53 -0.04
N ALA A 518 -20.74 16.38 0.80
CA ALA A 518 -21.22 17.73 1.06
C ALA A 518 -21.09 18.67 -0.17
N ILE A 519 -20.07 18.48 -1.00
CA ILE A 519 -19.87 19.19 -2.28
C ILE A 519 -21.00 18.83 -3.26
N VAL A 520 -21.31 17.53 -3.43
CA VAL A 520 -22.41 17.06 -4.29
C VAL A 520 -23.77 17.56 -3.77
N ALA A 521 -24.05 17.44 -2.47
CA ALA A 521 -25.26 17.97 -1.86
C ALA A 521 -25.36 19.50 -2.01
N GLY A 522 -24.25 20.21 -1.85
CA GLY A 522 -24.15 21.66 -2.03
C GLY A 522 -24.45 22.10 -3.47
N ALA A 523 -23.90 21.39 -4.46
CA ALA A 523 -24.17 21.66 -5.88
C ALA A 523 -25.64 21.41 -6.25
N VAL A 524 -26.25 20.33 -5.74
CA VAL A 524 -27.69 20.06 -5.94
C VAL A 524 -28.55 21.12 -5.25
N LEU A 525 -28.22 21.53 -4.02
CA LEU A 525 -28.90 22.62 -3.32
C LEU A 525 -28.73 23.97 -4.02
N ALA A 526 -27.60 24.21 -4.68
CA ALA A 526 -27.35 25.40 -5.48
C ALA A 526 -28.20 25.38 -6.76
N LEU A 527 -28.03 24.37 -7.63
CA LEU A 527 -28.74 24.26 -8.91
C LEU A 527 -30.27 24.31 -8.73
N SER A 528 -30.80 23.58 -7.74
CA SER A 528 -32.23 23.59 -7.41
C SER A 528 -32.76 24.92 -6.87
N ARG A 529 -31.89 25.81 -6.34
CA ARG A 529 -32.25 27.20 -6.02
C ARG A 529 -32.43 28.04 -7.30
N LEU A 530 -31.64 27.78 -8.34
CA LEU A 530 -31.65 28.56 -9.59
C LEU A 530 -32.91 28.28 -10.40
N ILE A 531 -33.40 27.04 -10.31
CA ILE A 531 -34.67 26.56 -10.87
C ILE A 531 -35.87 27.03 -10.01
N GLY A 532 -35.64 27.75 -8.89
CA GLY A 532 -36.70 28.32 -8.05
C GLY A 532 -37.45 27.32 -7.16
N LEU A 533 -36.92 26.10 -6.96
CA LEU A 533 -37.62 25.04 -6.23
C LEU A 533 -37.78 25.36 -4.74
N SER A 534 -38.88 24.88 -4.14
CA SER A 534 -39.20 25.12 -2.72
C SER A 534 -38.21 24.41 -1.78
N LEU A 535 -38.00 24.96 -0.58
CA LEU A 535 -36.98 24.46 0.36
C LEU A 535 -37.12 22.96 0.71
N PRO A 536 -38.33 22.39 0.92
CA PRO A 536 -38.49 20.95 1.14
C PRO A 536 -38.11 20.11 -0.06
N VAL A 537 -38.46 20.53 -1.29
CA VAL A 537 -38.07 19.84 -2.53
C VAL A 537 -36.55 19.87 -2.70
N ARG A 538 -35.92 21.02 -2.46
CA ARG A 538 -34.45 21.19 -2.49
C ARG A 538 -33.75 20.28 -1.48
N ALA A 539 -34.28 20.16 -0.26
CA ALA A 539 -33.77 19.24 0.75
C ALA A 539 -33.97 17.76 0.36
N GLY A 540 -35.12 17.40 -0.23
CA GLY A 540 -35.38 16.06 -0.75
C GLY A 540 -34.45 15.66 -1.89
N LEU A 541 -34.23 16.54 -2.88
CA LEU A 541 -33.27 16.32 -3.96
C LEU A 541 -31.84 16.14 -3.43
N ALA A 542 -31.43 16.93 -2.44
CA ALA A 542 -30.14 16.77 -1.79
C ALA A 542 -30.02 15.41 -1.06
N ALA A 543 -31.07 14.97 -0.36
CA ALA A 543 -31.11 13.66 0.30
C ALA A 543 -30.99 12.49 -0.71
N VAL A 544 -31.73 12.55 -1.82
CA VAL A 544 -31.64 11.57 -2.91
C VAL A 544 -30.25 11.57 -3.55
N ALA A 545 -29.66 12.73 -3.81
CA ALA A 545 -28.31 12.83 -4.37
C ALA A 545 -27.25 12.27 -3.42
N MET A 546 -27.38 12.50 -2.10
CA MET A 546 -26.47 11.91 -1.10
C MET A 546 -26.59 10.38 -1.02
N LEU A 547 -27.81 9.84 -1.10
CA LEU A 547 -28.05 8.39 -1.15
C LEU A 547 -27.46 7.76 -2.41
N ALA A 548 -27.73 8.35 -3.58
CA ALA A 548 -27.18 7.89 -4.86
C ALA A 548 -25.64 7.95 -4.86
N PHE A 549 -25.05 9.05 -4.36
CA PHE A 549 -23.60 9.17 -4.21
C PHE A 549 -23.03 8.09 -3.29
N ALA A 550 -23.65 7.83 -2.13
CA ALA A 550 -23.15 6.83 -1.18
C ALA A 550 -23.15 5.38 -1.75
N VAL A 551 -24.10 5.06 -2.64
CA VAL A 551 -24.11 3.80 -3.40
C VAL A 551 -22.95 3.77 -4.41
N VAL A 552 -22.82 4.81 -5.24
CA VAL A 552 -21.77 4.88 -6.28
C VAL A 552 -20.38 4.89 -5.67
N ALA A 553 -20.16 5.66 -4.60
CA ALA A 553 -18.88 5.86 -3.92
C ALA A 553 -18.49 4.79 -2.88
N ARG A 554 -19.35 3.76 -2.72
CA ARG A 554 -19.27 2.68 -1.71
C ARG A 554 -19.54 3.14 -0.27
N PRO A 555 -20.20 2.32 0.57
CA PRO A 555 -20.52 2.66 1.96
C PRO A 555 -19.29 2.59 2.89
N SER A 556 -18.35 3.53 2.74
CA SER A 556 -17.22 3.66 3.67
C SER A 556 -17.69 4.16 5.05
N PRO A 557 -16.97 3.88 6.16
CA PRO A 557 -17.31 4.40 7.48
C PRO A 557 -17.41 5.94 7.55
N SER A 558 -16.64 6.65 6.72
CA SER A 558 -16.73 8.11 6.59
C SER A 558 -17.94 8.56 5.78
N VAL A 559 -18.27 7.85 4.69
CA VAL A 559 -19.47 8.11 3.88
C VAL A 559 -20.74 7.87 4.69
N LEU A 560 -20.84 6.75 5.43
CA LEU A 560 -22.00 6.42 6.26
C LEU A 560 -22.27 7.49 7.34
N ARG A 561 -21.22 7.95 8.04
CA ARG A 561 -21.34 9.05 9.02
C ARG A 561 -21.80 10.35 8.34
N ALA A 562 -21.18 10.71 7.22
CA ALA A 562 -21.52 11.94 6.49
C ALA A 562 -22.95 11.91 5.93
N LEU A 563 -23.39 10.74 5.45
CA LEU A 563 -24.74 10.49 4.95
C LEU A 563 -25.79 10.68 6.03
N LEU A 564 -25.63 10.05 7.21
CA LEU A 564 -26.60 10.18 8.30
C LEU A 564 -26.69 11.63 8.83
N MET A 565 -25.55 12.31 8.99
CA MET A 565 -25.54 13.73 9.36
C MET A 565 -26.15 14.62 8.26
N GLY A 566 -25.91 14.29 6.98
CA GLY A 566 -26.47 14.99 5.83
C GLY A 566 -27.98 14.84 5.71
N LEU A 567 -28.50 13.62 5.90
CA LEU A 567 -29.93 13.32 5.92
C LEU A 567 -30.62 14.02 7.10
N ALA A 568 -30.02 14.00 8.30
CA ALA A 568 -30.52 14.77 9.44
C ALA A 568 -30.55 16.28 9.16
N ALA A 569 -29.51 16.82 8.51
CA ALA A 569 -29.44 18.23 8.11
C ALA A 569 -30.45 18.58 7.00
N ALA A 570 -30.77 17.66 6.09
CA ALA A 570 -31.80 17.81 5.07
C ALA A 570 -33.20 17.82 5.71
N ILE A 571 -33.48 16.89 6.64
CA ILE A 571 -34.74 16.86 7.40
C ILE A 571 -34.90 18.14 8.23
N ALA A 572 -33.85 18.61 8.92
CA ALA A 572 -33.87 19.89 9.64
C ALA A 572 -34.14 21.08 8.72
N MET A 573 -33.53 21.09 7.52
CA MET A 573 -33.75 22.14 6.50
C MET A 573 -35.18 22.12 5.96
N GLY A 574 -35.75 20.96 5.66
CA GLY A 574 -37.13 20.81 5.18
C GLY A 574 -38.19 21.10 6.24
N THR A 575 -37.86 20.91 7.53
CA THR A 575 -38.77 21.17 8.67
C THR A 575 -38.55 22.53 9.36
N GLY A 576 -37.64 23.36 8.85
CA GLY A 576 -37.34 24.69 9.42
C GLY A 576 -36.68 24.67 10.80
N ARG A 577 -36.09 23.54 11.23
CA ARG A 577 -35.48 23.38 12.56
C ARG A 577 -34.04 23.86 12.61
N SER A 578 -33.60 24.27 13.80
CA SER A 578 -32.22 24.65 14.09
C SER A 578 -31.24 23.50 13.84
N LYS A 579 -30.07 23.82 13.27
CA LYS A 579 -29.04 22.84 12.90
C LYS A 579 -28.01 22.68 14.01
N ASP A 580 -28.27 21.81 14.98
CA ASP A 580 -27.25 21.39 15.94
C ASP A 580 -26.36 20.29 15.34
N GLY A 581 -25.13 20.66 14.98
CA GLY A 581 -24.12 19.73 14.44
C GLY A 581 -23.60 18.72 15.47
N PHE A 582 -23.63 19.03 16.77
CA PHE A 582 -23.21 18.12 17.83
C PHE A 582 -24.29 17.08 18.12
N ALA A 583 -25.56 17.49 18.23
CA ALA A 583 -26.66 16.55 18.34
C ALA A 583 -26.69 15.59 17.13
N ALA A 584 -26.50 16.11 15.91
CA ALA A 584 -26.42 15.30 14.70
C ALA A 584 -25.22 14.32 14.71
N LEU A 585 -24.04 14.76 15.16
CA LEU A 585 -22.85 13.89 15.26
C LEU A 585 -23.05 12.80 16.31
N SER A 586 -23.48 13.16 17.52
CA SER A 586 -23.70 12.23 18.63
C SER A 586 -24.78 11.20 18.32
N ALA A 587 -25.91 11.61 17.73
CA ALA A 587 -26.96 10.69 17.29
C ALA A 587 -26.46 9.75 16.17
N THR A 588 -25.67 10.27 15.22
CA THR A 588 -25.05 9.46 14.16
C THR A 588 -24.08 8.42 14.72
N VAL A 589 -23.23 8.80 15.68
CA VAL A 589 -22.28 7.88 16.32
C VAL A 589 -23.00 6.81 17.12
N LEU A 590 -23.98 7.19 17.94
CA LEU A 590 -24.77 6.23 18.72
C LEU A 590 -25.52 5.24 17.82
N PHE A 591 -26.17 5.72 16.75
CA PHE A 591 -26.85 4.87 15.77
C PHE A 591 -25.89 3.89 15.09
N LEU A 592 -24.77 4.39 14.55
CA LEU A 592 -23.81 3.54 13.83
C LEU A 592 -23.15 2.49 14.74
N VAL A 593 -22.80 2.84 15.98
CA VAL A 593 -22.22 1.87 16.93
C VAL A 593 -23.26 0.85 17.42
N LEU A 594 -24.54 1.25 17.55
CA LEU A 594 -25.61 0.33 17.97
C LEU A 594 -25.94 -0.72 16.91
N PHE A 595 -26.02 -0.32 15.63
CA PHE A 595 -26.41 -1.21 14.51
C PHE A 595 -25.22 -1.88 13.79
N ALA A 596 -24.03 -1.28 13.84
CA ALA A 596 -22.80 -1.80 13.23
C ALA A 596 -21.58 -1.65 14.18
N PRO A 597 -21.54 -2.40 15.30
CA PRO A 597 -20.52 -2.24 16.33
C PRO A 597 -19.06 -2.43 15.86
N ASP A 598 -18.81 -3.10 14.73
CA ASP A 598 -17.49 -3.14 14.06
C ASP A 598 -16.91 -1.74 13.79
N LEU A 599 -17.77 -0.75 13.52
CA LEU A 599 -17.36 0.64 13.28
C LEU A 599 -16.66 1.25 14.50
N ALA A 600 -16.94 0.79 15.72
CA ALA A 600 -16.25 1.25 16.93
C ALA A 600 -14.75 0.88 16.94
N ARG A 601 -14.33 -0.16 16.21
CA ARG A 601 -12.92 -0.52 16.00
C ARG A 601 -12.34 0.06 14.70
N SER A 602 -13.15 0.69 13.87
CA SER A 602 -12.69 1.25 12.58
C SER A 602 -11.94 2.56 12.79
N TYR A 603 -10.62 2.53 12.55
CA TYR A 603 -9.80 3.75 12.54
C TYR A 603 -10.34 4.82 11.58
N GLY A 604 -10.87 4.42 10.42
CA GLY A 604 -11.50 5.34 9.46
C GLY A 604 -12.81 5.97 9.96
N PHE A 605 -13.52 5.31 10.88
CA PHE A 605 -14.66 5.91 11.60
C PHE A 605 -14.17 6.88 12.68
N ALA A 606 -13.26 6.43 13.54
CA ALA A 606 -12.71 7.22 14.65
C ALA A 606 -12.07 8.54 14.18
N LEU A 607 -11.25 8.50 13.12
CA LEU A 607 -10.65 9.69 12.50
C LEU A 607 -11.72 10.64 11.94
N SER A 608 -12.78 10.12 11.32
CA SER A 608 -13.86 10.92 10.74
C SER A 608 -14.72 11.59 11.81
N VAL A 609 -15.00 10.90 12.91
CA VAL A 609 -15.73 11.44 14.08
C VAL A 609 -14.90 12.49 14.80
N THR A 610 -13.64 12.19 15.12
CA THR A 610 -12.75 13.14 15.82
C THR A 610 -12.44 14.38 14.98
N ALA A 611 -12.17 14.26 13.69
CA ALA A 611 -12.04 15.40 12.78
C ALA A 611 -13.30 16.27 12.79
N THR A 612 -14.49 15.67 12.69
CA THR A 612 -15.76 16.42 12.67
C THR A 612 -16.02 17.12 14.02
N ALA A 613 -15.75 16.46 15.14
CA ALA A 613 -15.83 17.07 16.46
C ALA A 613 -14.82 18.22 16.61
N GLY A 614 -13.58 18.06 16.16
CA GLY A 614 -12.57 19.12 16.14
C GLY A 614 -13.01 20.35 15.36
N ILE A 615 -13.51 20.15 14.14
CA ILE A 615 -14.06 21.21 13.28
C ILE A 615 -15.22 21.93 13.99
N LEU A 616 -16.14 21.21 14.64
CA LEU A 616 -17.29 21.83 15.33
C LEU A 616 -16.89 22.57 16.64
N ILE A 617 -15.90 22.08 17.40
CA ILE A 617 -15.52 22.65 18.72
C ILE A 617 -14.51 23.81 18.59
N LEU A 618 -13.53 23.65 17.70
CA LEU A 618 -12.32 24.48 17.65
C LEU A 618 -12.35 25.48 16.50
N ALA A 619 -12.77 25.07 15.29
CA ALA A 619 -12.64 25.92 14.10
C ALA A 619 -13.39 27.27 14.19
N PRO A 620 -14.63 27.37 14.75
CA PRO A 620 -15.29 28.66 14.95
C PRO A 620 -14.46 29.57 15.86
N ARG A 621 -14.11 29.09 17.06
CA ARG A 621 -13.32 29.84 18.06
C ARG A 621 -11.95 30.28 17.52
N TRP A 622 -11.34 29.52 16.62
CA TRP A 622 -10.06 29.86 16.01
C TRP A 622 -10.23 30.86 14.86
N ARG A 623 -11.22 30.67 13.96
CA ARG A 623 -11.59 31.65 12.93
C ARG A 623 -11.90 33.01 13.53
N ASP A 624 -12.71 33.03 14.59
CA ASP A 624 -13.23 34.26 15.20
C ASP A 624 -12.08 35.04 15.88
N LYS A 625 -11.10 34.33 16.47
CA LYS A 625 -9.86 34.94 16.99
C LYS A 625 -8.86 35.37 15.91
N LEU A 626 -8.79 34.66 14.79
CA LEU A 626 -7.90 35.00 13.65
C LEU A 626 -8.42 36.19 12.83
N SER A 627 -9.74 36.33 12.71
CA SER A 627 -10.39 37.51 12.11
C SER A 627 -10.65 38.64 13.12
N GLY A 628 -10.51 38.34 14.42
CA GLY A 628 -10.67 39.29 15.52
C GLY A 628 -12.13 39.68 15.79
N THR A 629 -13.10 38.98 15.20
CA THR A 629 -14.51 39.08 15.57
C THR A 629 -14.76 38.28 16.85
N GLU A 630 -14.13 38.70 17.96
CA GLU A 630 -14.66 38.34 19.28
C GLU A 630 -16.01 39.06 19.41
N GLN A 631 -17.06 38.28 19.63
CA GLN A 631 -18.43 38.78 19.66
C GLN A 631 -18.70 39.36 21.05
N GLU A 632 -18.93 40.67 21.13
CA GLU A 632 -19.33 41.35 22.35
C GLU A 632 -20.81 41.02 22.64
N ASP A 633 -21.05 39.86 23.27
CA ASP A 633 -22.37 39.41 23.68
C ASP A 633 -22.92 40.27 24.84
N GLY A 634 -23.45 41.45 24.49
CA GLY A 634 -24.44 42.18 25.29
C GLY A 634 -23.92 43.03 26.44
N LEU A 635 -23.54 44.28 26.14
CA LEU A 635 -23.92 45.39 27.01
C LEU A 635 -25.40 45.73 26.71
N PRO A 636 -26.26 45.91 27.73
CA PRO A 636 -27.65 46.28 27.50
C PRO A 636 -27.77 47.77 27.16
N GLU A 637 -28.42 48.10 26.04
CA GLU A 637 -28.94 49.45 25.81
C GLU A 637 -30.08 49.73 26.81
N GLU A 638 -30.15 50.96 27.33
CA GLU A 638 -31.26 51.35 28.22
C GLU A 638 -32.58 51.44 27.45
N PRO A 639 -33.70 50.95 28.02
CA PRO A 639 -35.00 51.00 27.35
C PRO A 639 -35.61 52.40 27.49
N ASP A 640 -35.45 53.23 26.45
CA ASP A 640 -36.12 54.53 26.39
C ASP A 640 -37.65 54.37 26.41
N HIS A 641 -38.33 55.29 27.09
CA HIS A 641 -39.68 55.09 27.60
C HIS A 641 -40.80 55.57 26.66
N ALA A 642 -42.02 55.17 27.01
CA ALA A 642 -43.31 55.69 26.54
C ALA A 642 -43.75 55.38 25.09
N SER A 643 -44.76 54.51 25.01
CA SER A 643 -45.61 54.40 23.82
C SER A 643 -46.62 55.56 23.78
N GLY A 644 -46.68 56.26 22.65
CA GLY A 644 -47.73 57.24 22.31
C GLY A 644 -48.30 56.94 20.93
N PRO A 645 -49.62 57.10 20.69
CA PRO A 645 -50.24 56.73 19.42
C PRO A 645 -49.93 57.73 18.29
N LYS A 646 -49.88 57.23 17.05
CA LYS A 646 -49.67 58.05 15.85
C LYS A 646 -50.81 59.06 15.63
N GLN A 647 -50.46 60.32 15.37
CA GLN A 647 -51.29 61.25 14.58
C GLN A 647 -50.44 61.92 13.49
N HIS A 648 -51.10 62.65 12.59
CA HIS A 648 -50.52 63.12 11.32
C HIS A 648 -49.58 64.32 11.45
N GLY A 649 -48.62 64.45 10.52
CA GLY A 649 -47.81 65.64 10.32
C GLY A 649 -46.82 65.46 9.17
N THR A 650 -46.83 66.37 8.18
CA THR A 650 -45.88 66.44 7.06
C THR A 650 -45.03 67.74 7.19
N PRO A 651 -44.06 68.07 6.32
CA PRO A 651 -42.67 68.15 6.78
C PRO A 651 -42.00 69.54 6.70
N GLY A 652 -40.85 69.69 7.38
CA GLY A 652 -39.91 70.82 7.25
C GLY A 652 -39.16 71.11 8.56
N VAL A 653 -38.10 71.95 8.59
CA VAL A 653 -37.27 72.47 7.49
C VAL A 653 -35.95 73.06 8.07
N GLU A 654 -34.82 72.86 7.37
CA GLU A 654 -33.56 73.67 7.42
C GLU A 654 -32.65 73.88 8.68
N ARG A 655 -31.32 73.97 8.40
CA ARG A 655 -30.23 74.84 8.96
C ARG A 655 -30.04 74.97 10.51
N GLY A 656 -28.84 75.12 11.09
CA GLY A 656 -27.44 75.14 10.58
C GLY A 656 -26.53 76.18 11.31
N ARG A 657 -25.19 75.95 11.37
CA ARG A 657 -24.11 76.83 11.92
C ARG A 657 -24.05 77.02 13.47
N MET A 658 -22.97 77.52 14.12
CA MET A 658 -21.48 77.38 13.96
C MET A 658 -20.73 78.11 15.14
N ARG A 659 -19.51 77.64 15.53
CA ARG A 659 -18.42 78.32 16.31
C ARG A 659 -18.55 78.53 17.85
N GLY A 660 -17.38 78.54 18.52
CA GLY A 660 -17.11 79.00 19.92
C GLY A 660 -16.47 80.41 19.93
N PRO A 661 -15.40 80.77 20.71
CA PRO A 661 -14.49 79.95 21.57
C PRO A 661 -13.99 80.63 22.91
N GLN A 662 -12.94 80.07 23.56
CA GLN A 662 -12.00 80.66 24.57
C GLN A 662 -12.57 81.08 25.98
N GLY A 663 -11.80 81.14 27.08
CA GLY A 663 -10.37 80.84 27.32
C GLY A 663 -9.94 80.82 28.84
N GLU A 664 -8.68 80.43 29.06
CA GLU A 664 -7.78 80.29 30.25
C GLU A 664 -8.06 80.99 31.62
N ASP A 665 -7.68 80.35 32.77
CA ASP A 665 -6.49 80.78 33.58
C ASP A 665 -6.03 79.89 34.80
N HIS A 666 -4.69 79.77 34.97
CA HIS A 666 -3.81 79.52 36.17
C HIS A 666 -3.97 78.38 37.24
N ILE A 667 -2.90 78.23 38.06
CA ILE A 667 -2.40 77.05 38.85
C ILE A 667 -1.73 77.58 40.16
N PRO A 668 -1.84 76.97 41.39
CA PRO A 668 -1.02 75.78 41.77
C PRO A 668 -1.48 74.83 42.92
N GLY A 669 -1.04 73.57 42.86
CA GLY A 669 -0.47 72.87 44.04
C GLY A 669 -1.10 71.54 44.52
N ARG A 670 -0.22 70.52 44.64
CA ARG A 670 -0.31 69.25 45.43
C ARG A 670 -1.07 68.02 44.92
N GLU A 671 -0.36 66.89 45.09
CA GLU A 671 -0.77 65.50 45.41
C GLU A 671 -1.28 64.50 44.33
N HIS A 672 -0.45 63.44 44.20
CA HIS A 672 -0.65 62.05 43.75
C HIS A 672 -1.12 61.66 42.32
N ASP A 673 -0.26 60.84 41.70
CA ASP A 673 -0.46 59.72 40.76
C ASP A 673 -1.43 59.85 39.58
N GLY A 674 -0.90 59.68 38.36
CA GLY A 674 -1.71 59.49 37.14
C GLY A 674 -1.00 59.63 35.80
N GLY A 675 0.20 60.23 35.76
CA GLY A 675 0.90 60.58 34.52
C GLY A 675 1.59 59.42 33.78
N SER A 676 0.87 58.44 33.24
CA SER A 676 1.48 57.44 32.35
C SER A 676 0.59 56.86 31.25
N SER A 677 1.18 56.67 30.06
CA SER A 677 0.71 55.77 28.98
C SER A 677 -0.57 56.07 28.19
N VAL A 678 -0.75 57.31 27.70
CA VAL A 678 -1.66 57.59 26.54
C VAL A 678 -0.87 57.90 25.26
N LEU A 679 0.05 57.01 24.90
CA LEU A 679 0.63 56.96 23.55
C LEU A 679 1.17 55.55 23.25
N CYS A 680 0.70 54.99 22.13
CA CYS A 680 1.20 53.79 21.47
C CYS A 680 1.07 52.41 22.18
N ASP A 681 -0.14 51.83 22.17
CA ASP A 681 -0.28 50.41 21.77
C ASP A 681 -1.15 50.28 20.50
N ARG A 682 -0.71 50.89 19.39
CA ARG A 682 -1.21 50.58 18.04
C ARG A 682 -0.80 49.16 17.61
N ARG A 683 -1.19 48.14 18.38
CA ARG A 683 -1.18 46.74 17.94
C ARG A 683 -2.30 46.53 16.94
N ALA A 684 -2.05 46.98 15.71
CA ALA A 684 -2.67 46.45 14.51
C ALA A 684 -2.31 44.95 14.40
N ARG A 685 -3.02 44.12 15.18
CA ARG A 685 -2.98 42.67 15.00
C ARG A 685 -3.50 42.40 13.59
N TYR A 686 -2.68 41.81 12.74
CA TYR A 686 -3.07 41.44 11.39
C TYR A 686 -4.23 40.44 11.44
N ARG A 687 -5.46 40.96 11.33
CA ARG A 687 -6.71 40.19 11.30
C ARG A 687 -6.87 39.59 9.91
N LEU A 688 -6.97 38.28 9.83
CA LEU A 688 -7.20 37.58 8.56
C LEU A 688 -8.64 37.84 8.09
N PRO A 689 -8.90 38.03 6.78
CA PRO A 689 -10.25 37.99 6.22
C PRO A 689 -10.97 36.71 6.68
N ARG A 690 -12.26 36.81 7.01
CA ARG A 690 -13.02 35.70 7.62
C ARG A 690 -12.93 34.38 6.82
N TRP A 691 -12.92 34.44 5.50
CA TRP A 691 -12.75 33.27 4.63
C TRP A 691 -11.38 32.61 4.78
N LEU A 692 -10.30 33.39 4.93
CA LEU A 692 -8.94 32.89 5.11
C LEU A 692 -8.72 32.38 6.55
N ALA A 693 -9.31 33.08 7.53
CA ALA A 693 -9.38 32.62 8.91
C ALA A 693 -10.09 31.26 9.01
N GLU A 694 -11.18 31.05 8.28
CA GLU A 694 -11.94 29.79 8.24
C GLU A 694 -11.16 28.69 7.49
N ALA A 695 -10.56 29.02 6.34
CA ALA A 695 -9.73 28.10 5.54
C ALA A 695 -8.50 27.57 6.30
N VAL A 696 -7.92 28.36 7.21
CA VAL A 696 -6.82 27.91 8.11
C VAL A 696 -7.37 27.17 9.33
N ALA A 697 -8.45 27.68 9.95
CA ALA A 697 -8.98 27.13 11.20
C ALA A 697 -9.55 25.71 11.04
N VAL A 698 -10.24 25.41 9.93
CA VAL A 698 -10.86 24.09 9.69
C VAL A 698 -9.84 22.95 9.61
N PRO A 699 -8.81 22.95 8.73
CA PRO A 699 -7.82 21.88 8.67
C PRO A 699 -6.94 21.82 9.93
N ALA A 700 -6.61 22.95 10.55
CA ALA A 700 -5.87 22.96 11.81
C ALA A 700 -6.68 22.29 12.95
N ALA A 701 -7.97 22.62 13.07
CA ALA A 701 -8.87 22.02 14.06
C ALA A 701 -9.07 20.52 13.85
N ALA A 702 -9.21 20.09 12.60
CA ALA A 702 -9.26 18.69 12.23
C ALA A 702 -7.95 17.97 12.62
N GLN A 703 -6.80 18.52 12.22
CA GLN A 703 -5.48 17.94 12.48
C GLN A 703 -5.23 17.73 13.98
N VAL A 704 -5.50 18.75 14.81
CA VAL A 704 -5.32 18.66 16.27
C VAL A 704 -6.24 17.59 16.89
N ALA A 705 -7.46 17.43 16.39
CA ALA A 705 -8.38 16.42 16.90
C ALA A 705 -8.04 14.98 16.45
N VAL A 706 -7.47 14.78 15.25
CA VAL A 706 -7.06 13.44 14.78
C VAL A 706 -5.66 13.02 15.25
N THR A 707 -4.78 13.96 15.59
CA THR A 707 -3.37 13.66 15.93
C THR A 707 -3.19 12.61 17.03
N PRO A 708 -3.97 12.60 18.15
CA PRO A 708 -3.89 11.52 19.14
C PRO A 708 -4.19 10.13 18.56
N VAL A 709 -5.15 10.04 17.63
CA VAL A 709 -5.56 8.80 16.96
C VAL A 709 -4.51 8.35 15.94
N LEU A 710 -3.89 9.30 15.23
CA LEU A 710 -2.76 9.04 14.31
C LEU A 710 -1.52 8.54 15.06
N VAL A 711 -1.17 9.14 16.19
CA VAL A 711 -0.05 8.69 17.05
C VAL A 711 -0.26 7.27 17.57
N LEU A 712 -1.49 6.94 17.99
CA LEU A 712 -1.82 5.58 18.44
C LEU A 712 -1.60 4.52 17.34
N MET A 713 -1.85 4.84 16.06
CA MET A 713 -1.83 3.84 14.98
C MET A 713 -0.57 3.83 14.09
N ALA A 714 0.09 4.98 13.88
CA ALA A 714 0.99 5.18 12.74
C ALA A 714 2.46 5.47 13.07
N GLY A 715 2.79 5.77 14.34
CA GLY A 715 4.19 6.07 14.73
C GLY A 715 4.81 7.29 14.02
N GLN A 716 3.99 8.24 13.58
CA GLN A 716 4.46 9.44 12.87
C GLN A 716 3.54 10.64 13.09
N LEU A 717 4.14 11.83 13.07
CA LEU A 717 3.44 13.12 12.95
C LEU A 717 3.67 13.69 11.55
N THR A 718 2.69 14.42 11.01
CA THR A 718 2.79 15.09 9.70
C THR A 718 2.53 16.59 9.86
N PRO A 719 3.54 17.41 10.20
CA PRO A 719 3.36 18.84 10.42
C PRO A 719 2.85 19.59 9.18
N VAL A 720 3.28 19.16 7.99
CA VAL A 720 2.93 19.80 6.70
C VAL A 720 1.45 19.59 6.33
N ALA A 721 0.75 18.64 6.97
CA ALA A 721 -0.64 18.28 6.63
C ALA A 721 -1.59 19.49 6.61
N VAL A 722 -1.46 20.43 7.54
CA VAL A 722 -2.33 21.63 7.60
C VAL A 722 -2.15 22.51 6.35
N VAL A 723 -0.91 22.68 5.89
CA VAL A 723 -0.57 23.47 4.70
C VAL A 723 -0.98 22.74 3.42
N ALA A 724 -0.70 21.43 3.36
CA ALA A 724 -1.10 20.59 2.23
C ALA A 724 -2.63 20.59 2.05
N ASN A 725 -3.40 20.44 3.13
CA ASN A 725 -4.87 20.50 3.10
C ASN A 725 -5.38 21.88 2.62
N LEU A 726 -4.79 22.97 3.12
CA LEU A 726 -5.15 24.34 2.72
C LEU A 726 -4.92 24.58 1.21
N LEU A 727 -3.77 24.11 0.68
CA LEU A 727 -3.42 24.25 -0.74
C LEU A 727 -4.22 23.31 -1.66
N VAL A 728 -4.66 22.16 -1.16
CA VAL A 728 -5.49 21.20 -1.92
C VAL A 728 -6.96 21.58 -1.97
N ALA A 729 -7.51 22.19 -0.91
CA ALA A 729 -8.94 22.46 -0.78
C ALA A 729 -9.62 23.11 -2.01
N PRO A 730 -9.02 24.10 -2.72
CA PRO A 730 -9.62 24.69 -3.92
C PRO A 730 -9.80 23.71 -5.10
N ALA A 731 -8.99 22.66 -5.19
CA ALA A 731 -9.02 21.67 -6.27
C ALA A 731 -9.98 20.50 -6.02
N VAL A 732 -10.28 20.19 -4.75
CA VAL A 732 -11.15 19.06 -4.38
C VAL A 732 -12.56 19.20 -4.96
N ALA A 733 -13.16 20.39 -4.91
CA ALA A 733 -14.52 20.60 -5.40
C ALA A 733 -14.63 20.54 -6.95
N PRO A 734 -13.77 21.20 -7.75
CA PRO A 734 -13.73 21.00 -9.19
C PRO A 734 -13.52 19.53 -9.58
N ALA A 735 -12.52 18.85 -9.01
CA ALA A 735 -12.25 17.44 -9.30
C ALA A 735 -13.45 16.52 -8.96
N THR A 736 -14.09 16.74 -7.81
CA THR A 736 -15.28 15.98 -7.38
C THR A 736 -16.46 16.21 -8.33
N LEU A 737 -16.78 17.47 -8.65
CA LEU A 737 -17.97 17.80 -9.45
C LEU A 737 -17.81 17.42 -10.93
N LEU A 738 -16.65 17.71 -11.53
CA LEU A 738 -16.37 17.34 -12.92
C LEU A 738 -16.25 15.82 -13.08
N GLY A 739 -15.56 15.15 -12.15
CA GLY A 739 -15.44 13.68 -12.16
C GLY A 739 -16.76 12.95 -11.90
N PHE A 740 -17.63 13.47 -11.02
CA PHE A 740 -18.96 12.90 -10.84
C PHE A 740 -19.89 13.19 -12.04
N GLY A 741 -19.77 14.36 -12.66
CA GLY A 741 -20.42 14.67 -13.93
C GLY A 741 -19.99 13.71 -15.05
N ALA A 742 -18.68 13.48 -15.20
CA ALA A 742 -18.14 12.50 -16.14
C ALA A 742 -18.66 11.08 -15.86
N ALA A 743 -18.72 10.66 -14.58
CA ALA A 743 -19.29 9.36 -14.21
C ALA A 743 -20.75 9.20 -14.65
N LEU A 744 -21.58 10.24 -14.48
CA LEU A 744 -22.98 10.25 -14.91
C LEU A 744 -23.15 10.25 -16.43
N VAL A 745 -22.26 10.93 -17.17
CA VAL A 745 -22.33 11.06 -18.63
C VAL A 745 -21.75 9.83 -19.36
N ALA A 746 -20.71 9.19 -18.81
CA ALA A 746 -19.95 8.14 -19.49
C ALA A 746 -20.76 6.93 -20.01
N PRO A 747 -21.82 6.43 -19.33
CA PRO A 747 -22.65 5.33 -19.86
C PRO A 747 -23.51 5.72 -21.08
N MET A 748 -23.71 7.02 -21.32
CA MET A 748 -24.55 7.55 -22.41
C MET A 748 -23.73 8.20 -23.53
N TRP A 749 -22.61 8.86 -23.18
CA TRP A 749 -21.76 9.57 -24.13
C TRP A 749 -20.29 9.59 -23.63
N PRO A 750 -19.47 8.58 -23.99
CA PRO A 750 -18.08 8.47 -23.52
C PRO A 750 -17.23 9.70 -23.82
N ASP A 751 -17.26 10.22 -25.06
CA ASP A 751 -16.43 11.36 -25.49
C ASP A 751 -16.73 12.64 -24.68
N ALA A 752 -18.00 12.87 -24.30
CA ALA A 752 -18.38 13.98 -23.44
C ALA A 752 -17.92 13.78 -21.98
N ALA A 753 -17.79 12.53 -21.53
CA ALA A 753 -17.18 12.24 -20.24
C ALA A 753 -15.66 12.46 -20.26
N GLU A 754 -14.95 12.12 -21.35
CA GLU A 754 -13.54 12.48 -21.53
C GLU A 754 -13.33 14.00 -21.50
N LEU A 755 -14.20 14.77 -22.18
CA LEU A 755 -14.17 16.24 -22.17
C LEU A 755 -14.38 16.84 -20.76
N LEU A 756 -15.14 16.18 -19.88
CA LEU A 756 -15.30 16.55 -18.47
C LEU A 756 -14.12 16.07 -17.59
N VAL A 757 -13.49 14.94 -17.96
CA VAL A 757 -12.32 14.39 -17.25
C VAL A 757 -11.07 15.26 -17.44
N ILE A 758 -10.84 15.85 -18.62
CA ILE A 758 -9.66 16.71 -18.87
C ILE A 758 -9.51 17.85 -17.83
N PRO A 759 -10.53 18.71 -17.59
CA PRO A 759 -10.43 19.74 -16.56
C PRO A 759 -10.43 19.18 -15.13
N ALA A 760 -11.02 18.01 -14.88
CA ALA A 760 -10.87 17.30 -13.61
C ALA A 760 -9.41 16.84 -13.39
N GLY A 761 -8.74 16.42 -14.46
CA GLY A 761 -7.33 16.01 -14.49
C GLY A 761 -6.39 17.13 -14.05
N TYR A 762 -6.58 18.36 -14.52
CA TYR A 762 -5.79 19.51 -14.02
C TYR A 762 -5.98 19.75 -12.52
N ALA A 763 -7.20 19.64 -12.01
CA ALA A 763 -7.46 19.76 -10.57
C ALA A 763 -6.81 18.61 -9.77
N VAL A 764 -6.85 17.37 -10.28
CA VAL A 764 -6.18 16.21 -9.66
C VAL A 764 -4.66 16.33 -9.74
N GLY A 765 -4.10 16.83 -10.84
CA GLY A 765 -2.68 17.10 -11.02
C GLY A 765 -2.16 18.16 -10.04
N TRP A 766 -2.97 19.19 -9.72
CA TRP A 766 -2.65 20.13 -8.63
C TRP A 766 -2.55 19.42 -7.28
N ILE A 767 -3.45 18.47 -6.96
CA ILE A 767 -3.39 17.70 -5.71
C ILE A 767 -2.11 16.86 -5.64
N ILE A 768 -1.73 16.21 -6.74
CA ILE A 768 -0.49 15.42 -6.84
C ILE A 768 0.74 16.32 -6.67
N MET A 769 0.76 17.48 -7.34
CA MET A 769 1.86 18.45 -7.24
C MET A 769 2.02 18.98 -5.80
N VAL A 770 0.92 19.30 -5.11
CA VAL A 770 0.97 19.74 -3.70
C VAL A 770 1.43 18.60 -2.78
N ALA A 771 1.02 17.35 -3.03
CA ALA A 771 1.48 16.19 -2.26
C ALA A 771 2.99 15.96 -2.43
N GLY A 772 3.48 15.90 -3.67
CA GLY A 772 4.91 15.74 -3.96
C GLY A 772 5.77 16.89 -3.43
N TRP A 773 5.28 18.14 -3.52
CA TRP A 773 5.92 19.30 -2.89
C TRP A 773 5.96 19.15 -1.36
N ALA A 774 4.83 18.82 -0.72
CA ALA A 774 4.74 18.66 0.73
C ALA A 774 5.70 17.59 1.28
N VAL A 775 5.88 16.49 0.54
CA VAL A 775 6.80 15.38 0.90
C VAL A 775 8.26 15.69 0.58
N SER A 776 8.54 16.64 -0.32
CA SER A 776 9.91 17.11 -0.58
C SER A 776 10.49 17.97 0.54
N LEU A 777 9.66 18.47 1.47
CA LEU A 777 10.10 19.27 2.60
C LEU A 777 10.75 18.40 3.70
N PRO A 778 11.85 18.85 4.33
CA PRO A 778 12.40 18.16 5.49
C PRO A 778 11.37 18.19 6.64
N PHE A 779 11.26 17.09 7.37
CA PHE A 779 10.23 16.86 8.39
C PHE A 779 8.77 16.90 7.87
N ALA A 780 8.54 16.59 6.59
CA ALA A 780 7.19 16.31 6.07
C ALA A 780 6.46 15.27 6.96
N THR A 781 7.16 14.18 7.26
CA THR A 781 6.88 13.29 8.39
C THR A 781 7.96 13.44 9.47
N VAL A 782 7.56 13.28 10.73
CA VAL A 782 8.43 13.19 11.90
C VAL A 782 8.16 11.84 12.58
N PRO A 783 9.16 10.95 12.70
CA PRO A 783 9.01 9.70 13.45
C PRO A 783 8.60 9.96 14.89
N TRP A 784 7.67 9.15 15.41
CA TRP A 784 7.12 9.30 16.76
C TRP A 784 6.85 7.91 17.34
N PRO A 785 7.00 7.66 18.66
CA PRO A 785 6.63 6.37 19.23
C PRO A 785 5.16 6.06 18.94
N ALA A 786 4.83 4.81 18.58
CA ALA A 786 3.46 4.39 18.36
C ALA A 786 2.73 4.07 19.68
N GLY A 787 1.40 3.92 19.62
CA GLY A 787 0.60 3.41 20.74
C GLY A 787 0.61 4.30 21.99
N LEU A 788 0.38 3.69 23.16
CA LEU A 788 0.23 4.39 24.43
C LEU A 788 1.48 5.20 24.87
N PRO A 789 2.74 4.73 24.70
CA PRO A 789 3.92 5.55 24.98
C PRO A 789 3.97 6.81 24.12
N GLY A 790 3.62 6.69 22.82
CA GLY A 790 3.51 7.82 21.90
C GLY A 790 2.48 8.85 22.33
N LEU A 791 1.30 8.39 22.78
CA LEU A 791 0.25 9.26 23.29
C LEU A 791 0.65 9.94 24.60
N GLY A 792 1.34 9.22 25.50
CA GLY A 792 1.89 9.79 26.73
C GLY A 792 2.91 10.90 26.46
N LEU A 793 3.84 10.66 25.52
CA LEU A 793 4.80 11.67 25.08
C LEU A 793 4.12 12.88 24.42
N LEU A 794 3.07 12.65 23.60
CA LEU A 794 2.29 13.74 22.98
C LEU A 794 1.60 14.61 24.04
N LEU A 795 0.95 13.98 25.03
CA LEU A 795 0.30 14.68 26.14
C LEU A 795 1.31 15.48 26.97
N LEU A 796 2.46 14.88 27.33
CA LEU A 796 3.54 15.58 28.03
C LEU A 796 4.06 16.78 27.23
N THR A 797 4.26 16.60 25.92
CA THR A 797 4.71 17.69 25.02
C THR A 797 3.71 18.84 25.01
N VAL A 798 2.40 18.56 24.95
CA VAL A 798 1.34 19.58 25.01
C VAL A 798 1.30 20.26 26.39
N ILE A 799 1.40 19.50 27.47
CA ILE A 799 1.40 20.00 28.87
C ILE A 799 2.57 20.95 29.11
N VAL A 800 3.76 20.65 28.57
CA VAL A 800 4.95 21.52 28.65
C VAL A 800 4.86 22.72 27.68
N ALA A 801 4.32 22.53 26.48
CA ALA A 801 4.19 23.59 25.49
C ALA A 801 3.21 24.71 25.91
N ILE A 802 2.12 24.38 26.60
CA ILE A 802 1.10 25.36 27.03
C ILE A 802 1.68 26.50 27.92
N PRO A 803 2.40 26.24 29.03
CA PRO A 803 3.02 27.30 29.82
C PRO A 803 4.16 28.00 29.05
N VAL A 804 5.01 27.26 28.34
CA VAL A 804 6.10 27.83 27.51
C VAL A 804 5.56 28.84 26.50
N MET A 805 4.45 28.54 25.80
CA MET A 805 3.83 29.43 24.83
C MET A 805 3.04 30.60 25.47
N ARG A 806 2.62 30.48 26.73
CA ARG A 806 1.97 31.55 27.49
C ARG A 806 2.98 32.59 28.00
N HIS A 807 4.11 32.16 28.55
CA HIS A 807 5.13 33.08 29.05
C HIS A 807 5.95 33.70 27.90
N ARG A 808 5.90 35.04 27.76
CA ARG A 808 6.57 35.78 26.67
C ARG A 808 8.06 35.43 26.46
N PRO A 809 8.94 35.34 27.50
CA PRO A 809 10.34 35.00 27.27
C PRO A 809 10.52 33.54 26.82
N TRP A 810 9.84 32.59 27.48
CA TRP A 810 9.90 31.17 27.10
C TRP A 810 9.36 30.91 25.69
N ARG A 811 8.29 31.62 25.27
CA ARG A 811 7.81 31.58 23.88
C ARG A 811 8.85 32.14 22.91
N ALA A 812 9.51 33.24 23.24
CA ALA A 812 10.56 33.79 22.38
C ALA A 812 11.71 32.79 22.22
N ILE A 813 12.23 32.26 23.33
CA ILE A 813 13.30 31.24 23.37
C ILE A 813 12.89 30.00 22.55
N ALA A 814 11.69 29.46 22.77
CA ALA A 814 11.20 28.28 22.06
C ALA A 814 11.03 28.51 20.55
N LEU A 815 10.53 29.69 20.13
CA LEU A 815 10.42 30.05 18.72
C LEU A 815 11.80 30.29 18.08
N THR A 816 12.74 30.91 18.78
CA THR A 816 14.12 31.06 18.27
C THR A 816 14.86 29.74 18.23
N ALA A 817 14.65 28.84 19.18
CA ALA A 817 15.25 27.50 19.17
C ALA A 817 14.66 26.63 18.04
N ALA A 818 13.34 26.67 17.84
CA ALA A 818 12.69 26.00 16.72
C ALA A 818 13.13 26.58 15.36
N ALA A 819 13.26 27.90 15.24
CA ALA A 819 13.78 28.55 14.04
C ALA A 819 15.26 28.22 13.81
N ALA A 820 16.09 28.20 14.84
CA ALA A 820 17.51 27.83 14.75
C ALA A 820 17.69 26.36 14.38
N ALA A 821 16.88 25.45 14.93
CA ALA A 821 16.87 24.04 14.53
C ALA A 821 16.39 23.85 13.09
N LEU A 822 15.35 24.59 12.67
CA LEU A 822 14.86 24.59 11.30
C LEU A 822 15.92 25.11 10.31
N VAL A 823 16.61 26.21 10.64
CA VAL A 823 17.74 26.75 9.85
C VAL A 823 18.93 25.78 9.86
N ALA A 824 19.25 25.14 10.98
CA ALA A 824 20.31 24.13 11.04
C ALA A 824 19.99 22.93 10.14
N VAL A 825 18.74 22.49 10.04
CA VAL A 825 18.37 21.37 9.15
C VAL A 825 18.22 21.79 7.70
N LEU A 826 17.71 22.99 7.41
CA LEU A 826 17.58 23.50 6.04
C LEU A 826 18.92 23.94 5.42
N ALA A 827 19.82 24.55 6.19
CA ALA A 827 21.07 25.11 5.70
C ALA A 827 22.30 24.26 6.09
N ILE A 828 22.45 23.87 7.37
CA ILE A 828 23.68 23.23 7.84
C ILE A 828 23.71 21.74 7.47
N ARG A 829 22.61 20.98 7.64
CA ARG A 829 22.58 19.54 7.31
C ARG A 829 23.00 19.21 5.87
N PRO A 830 22.50 19.85 4.80
CA PRO A 830 22.94 19.53 3.44
C PRO A 830 24.39 19.96 3.13
N ILE A 831 24.95 20.90 3.91
CA ILE A 831 26.34 21.36 3.75
C ILE A 831 27.33 20.42 4.48
N VAL A 832 27.00 19.99 5.70
CA VAL A 832 27.89 19.19 6.57
C VAL A 832 27.82 17.69 6.25
N GLY A 833 26.69 17.19 5.77
CA GLY A 833 26.49 15.79 5.40
C GLY A 833 25.73 15.62 4.08
N PRO A 834 26.32 15.97 2.93
CA PRO A 834 25.71 15.73 1.63
C PRO A 834 25.54 14.22 1.40
N TRP A 835 24.30 13.81 1.10
CA TRP A 835 23.96 12.44 0.74
C TRP A 835 23.50 12.36 -0.73
N PRO A 836 23.98 11.41 -1.55
CA PRO A 836 25.02 10.44 -1.23
C PRO A 836 26.39 11.12 -1.00
N PRO A 837 27.30 10.48 -0.24
CA PRO A 837 28.64 11.03 -0.02
C PRO A 837 29.38 11.27 -1.35
N LYS A 838 30.24 12.29 -1.39
CA LYS A 838 31.17 12.50 -2.51
C LYS A 838 32.06 11.28 -2.66
N GLY A 839 32.24 10.78 -3.88
CA GLY A 839 33.00 9.55 -4.12
C GLY A 839 32.25 8.27 -3.77
N TRP A 840 30.91 8.28 -3.70
CA TRP A 840 30.14 7.04 -3.55
C TRP A 840 30.43 6.07 -4.71
N LEU A 841 30.72 4.83 -4.35
CA LEU A 841 31.01 3.70 -5.23
C LEU A 841 29.79 2.79 -5.36
N MET A 842 28.99 2.69 -4.30
CA MET A 842 27.79 1.87 -4.22
C MET A 842 26.85 2.38 -3.12
N VAL A 843 25.53 2.18 -3.29
CA VAL A 843 24.53 2.39 -2.25
C VAL A 843 23.64 1.15 -2.13
N MET A 844 23.51 0.62 -0.93
CA MET A 844 22.45 -0.31 -0.50
C MET A 844 21.22 0.55 -0.15
N CYS A 845 20.11 0.35 -0.85
CA CYS A 845 18.88 1.09 -0.60
C CYS A 845 18.08 0.45 0.54
N ASP A 846 17.54 1.28 1.43
CA ASP A 846 16.49 0.86 2.36
C ASP A 846 15.18 0.65 1.58
N VAL A 847 14.95 -0.60 1.15
CA VAL A 847 13.77 -1.06 0.41
C VAL A 847 12.81 -1.89 1.27
N GLY A 848 13.01 -1.92 2.59
CA GLY A 848 12.36 -2.85 3.50
C GLY A 848 13.01 -4.24 3.45
N GLN A 849 12.20 -5.30 3.51
CA GLN A 849 12.69 -6.68 3.49
C GLN A 849 12.97 -7.12 2.05
N GLY A 850 14.23 -7.05 1.63
CA GLY A 850 14.70 -7.44 0.31
C GLY A 850 15.98 -6.71 -0.11
N ASP A 851 16.46 -6.97 -1.33
CA ASP A 851 17.65 -6.31 -1.89
C ASP A 851 17.26 -5.24 -2.92
N GLY A 852 17.82 -4.05 -2.77
CA GLY A 852 17.86 -3.04 -3.83
C GLY A 852 19.18 -2.28 -3.73
N LEU A 853 20.04 -2.39 -4.75
CA LEU A 853 21.39 -1.87 -4.69
C LEU A 853 21.70 -1.07 -5.97
N VAL A 854 22.58 -0.07 -5.86
CA VAL A 854 23.09 0.66 -7.02
C VAL A 854 24.60 0.89 -6.93
N VAL A 855 25.32 0.48 -7.97
CA VAL A 855 26.77 0.62 -8.14
C VAL A 855 27.05 1.78 -9.09
N SER A 856 28.00 2.64 -8.74
CA SER A 856 28.32 3.87 -9.49
C SER A 856 28.83 3.56 -10.90
N ALA A 857 28.16 4.10 -11.91
CA ALA A 857 28.52 3.97 -13.33
C ALA A 857 29.05 5.28 -13.94
N GLY A 858 29.25 6.32 -13.12
CA GLY A 858 29.60 7.68 -13.52
C GLY A 858 28.54 8.70 -13.08
N GLN A 859 28.74 9.98 -13.43
CA GLN A 859 27.79 11.04 -13.07
C GLN A 859 26.41 10.79 -13.70
N GLY A 860 25.36 10.75 -12.88
CA GLY A 860 23.98 10.48 -13.31
C GLY A 860 23.67 9.02 -13.64
N ARG A 861 24.63 8.09 -13.48
CA ARG A 861 24.53 6.71 -13.95
C ARG A 861 24.79 5.69 -12.85
N GLY A 862 24.01 4.61 -12.82
CA GLY A 862 24.23 3.51 -11.88
C GLY A 862 23.83 2.16 -12.45
N VAL A 863 24.68 1.14 -12.25
CA VAL A 863 24.27 -0.26 -12.44
C VAL A 863 23.41 -0.65 -11.25
N VAL A 864 22.17 -1.06 -11.50
CA VAL A 864 21.26 -1.48 -10.44
C VAL A 864 21.38 -2.99 -10.27
N VAL A 865 21.41 -3.47 -9.03
CA VAL A 865 21.38 -4.90 -8.68
C VAL A 865 20.20 -5.09 -7.74
N ASP A 866 19.22 -5.86 -8.20
CA ASP A 866 17.88 -6.01 -7.61
C ASP A 866 17.12 -4.69 -7.37
N ALA A 867 15.82 -4.80 -7.12
CA ALA A 867 14.87 -3.68 -7.12
C ALA A 867 14.00 -3.58 -5.86
N GLY A 868 14.18 -4.49 -4.90
CA GLY A 868 13.41 -4.59 -3.66
C GLY A 868 11.97 -5.08 -3.86
N PRO A 869 11.20 -5.20 -2.77
CA PRO A 869 9.75 -5.44 -2.83
C PRO A 869 8.94 -4.18 -3.13
N ASP A 870 9.48 -2.98 -2.86
CA ASP A 870 8.74 -1.70 -2.91
C ASP A 870 9.29 -0.75 -3.99
N PRO A 871 8.55 -0.50 -5.09
CA PRO A 871 8.97 0.41 -6.15
C PRO A 871 9.05 1.88 -5.70
N VAL A 872 8.32 2.28 -4.65
CA VAL A 872 8.38 3.64 -4.08
C VAL A 872 9.68 3.84 -3.32
N ALA A 873 10.08 2.85 -2.52
CA ALA A 873 11.35 2.89 -1.80
C ALA A 873 12.54 2.91 -2.77
N MET A 874 12.51 2.04 -3.80
CA MET A 874 13.58 1.96 -4.80
C MET A 874 13.68 3.23 -5.66
N ASP A 875 12.57 3.78 -6.17
CA ASP A 875 12.61 5.05 -6.91
C ASP A 875 13.09 6.21 -6.04
N ARG A 876 12.62 6.30 -4.78
CA ARG A 876 13.04 7.31 -3.81
C ARG A 876 14.55 7.22 -3.55
N CYS A 877 15.11 6.02 -3.42
CA CYS A 877 16.56 5.81 -3.30
C CYS A 877 17.31 6.27 -4.55
N LEU A 878 16.93 5.78 -5.74
CA LEU A 878 17.61 6.11 -6.99
C LEU A 878 17.53 7.61 -7.34
N ARG A 879 16.40 8.28 -7.06
CA ARG A 879 16.29 9.75 -7.16
C ARG A 879 17.21 10.46 -6.18
N ARG A 880 17.28 10.00 -4.93
CA ARG A 880 18.13 10.57 -3.88
C ARG A 880 19.62 10.42 -4.20
N VAL A 881 20.02 9.31 -4.83
CA VAL A 881 21.40 9.07 -5.31
C VAL A 881 21.71 9.83 -6.62
N GLY A 882 20.69 10.30 -7.33
CA GLY A 882 20.83 11.10 -8.55
C GLY A 882 21.04 10.26 -9.82
N VAL A 883 20.41 9.08 -9.90
CA VAL A 883 20.54 8.16 -11.04
C VAL A 883 19.40 8.35 -12.05
N GLU A 884 19.77 8.67 -13.29
CA GLU A 884 18.88 8.93 -14.44
C GLU A 884 19.00 7.85 -15.54
N ASP A 885 20.21 7.31 -15.76
CA ASP A 885 20.50 6.24 -16.74
C ASP A 885 21.05 5.01 -16.01
N VAL A 886 20.39 3.87 -16.24
CA VAL A 886 20.74 2.55 -15.70
C VAL A 886 21.27 1.72 -16.87
N PRO A 887 22.59 1.75 -17.17
CA PRO A 887 23.13 1.06 -18.34
C PRO A 887 22.96 -0.46 -18.27
N LEU A 888 22.91 -1.00 -17.06
CA LEU A 888 22.66 -2.40 -16.75
C LEU A 888 21.82 -2.49 -15.45
N LEU A 889 20.77 -3.28 -15.49
CA LEU A 889 20.09 -3.82 -14.31
C LEU A 889 20.46 -5.30 -14.20
N VAL A 890 20.74 -5.80 -13.00
CA VAL A 890 20.88 -7.22 -12.70
C VAL A 890 19.74 -7.61 -11.77
N LEU A 891 18.96 -8.64 -12.11
CA LEU A 891 17.99 -9.27 -11.24
C LEU A 891 18.53 -10.65 -10.86
N THR A 892 18.93 -10.82 -9.59
CA THR A 892 19.71 -11.98 -9.16
C THR A 892 18.90 -13.26 -9.26
N HIS A 893 17.65 -13.24 -8.78
CA HIS A 893 16.71 -14.35 -8.85
C HIS A 893 15.25 -13.84 -8.74
N PRO A 894 14.22 -14.61 -9.18
CA PRO A 894 12.88 -14.07 -9.42
C PRO A 894 11.96 -13.96 -8.17
N HIS A 895 12.48 -13.78 -6.96
CA HIS A 895 11.67 -13.56 -5.74
C HIS A 895 11.21 -12.10 -5.59
N ALA A 896 10.05 -11.88 -4.95
CA ALA A 896 9.35 -10.59 -4.93
C ALA A 896 10.18 -9.47 -4.26
N ASP A 897 10.87 -9.83 -3.19
CA ASP A 897 11.83 -9.07 -2.42
C ASP A 897 13.07 -8.60 -3.22
N HIS A 898 13.27 -9.14 -4.43
CA HIS A 898 14.32 -8.73 -5.37
C HIS A 898 13.77 -8.05 -6.64
N VAL A 899 12.51 -8.32 -7.03
CA VAL A 899 12.00 -7.96 -8.38
C VAL A 899 10.69 -7.16 -8.42
N ASP A 900 9.85 -7.16 -7.39
CA ASP A 900 8.52 -6.50 -7.47
C ASP A 900 8.62 -4.95 -7.48
N GLY A 901 9.73 -4.41 -6.98
CA GLY A 901 10.11 -3.00 -7.06
C GLY A 901 10.66 -2.53 -8.42
N LEU A 902 10.78 -3.42 -9.41
CA LEU A 902 11.20 -3.10 -10.79
C LEU A 902 10.49 -1.86 -11.40
N PRO A 903 9.17 -1.61 -11.20
CA PRO A 903 8.51 -0.39 -11.69
C PRO A 903 9.05 0.92 -11.10
N GLY A 904 9.78 0.86 -9.98
CA GLY A 904 10.51 1.99 -9.39
C GLY A 904 11.78 2.29 -10.16
N VAL A 905 12.57 1.26 -10.51
CA VAL A 905 13.78 1.39 -11.34
C VAL A 905 13.43 1.96 -12.72
N LEU A 906 12.34 1.47 -13.34
CA LEU A 906 11.86 1.89 -14.65
C LEU A 906 11.20 3.30 -14.66
N ARG A 907 10.92 3.90 -13.49
CA ARG A 907 10.23 5.20 -13.39
C ARG A 907 11.17 6.33 -13.80
N ASN A 908 10.83 7.05 -14.88
CA ASN A 908 11.53 8.24 -15.37
C ASN A 908 13.05 8.03 -15.61
N ARG A 909 13.48 6.79 -15.86
CA ARG A 909 14.88 6.43 -16.13
C ARG A 909 15.01 5.64 -17.42
N ARG A 910 16.17 5.73 -18.03
CA ARG A 910 16.55 4.90 -19.17
C ARG A 910 17.24 3.64 -18.66
N VAL A 911 16.65 2.46 -18.88
CA VAL A 911 17.31 1.17 -18.64
C VAL A 911 17.86 0.65 -19.97
N GLY A 912 19.17 0.40 -20.03
CA GLY A 912 19.85 -0.07 -21.25
C GLY A 912 19.72 -1.57 -21.49
N ALA A 913 19.71 -2.36 -20.41
CA ALA A 913 19.76 -3.82 -20.43
C ALA A 913 19.33 -4.42 -19.10
N VAL A 914 18.90 -5.68 -19.11
CA VAL A 914 18.71 -6.51 -17.91
C VAL A 914 19.47 -7.83 -18.04
N VAL A 915 20.29 -8.15 -17.03
CA VAL A 915 20.78 -9.50 -16.78
C VAL A 915 19.85 -10.17 -15.76
N VAL A 916 19.45 -11.41 -16.03
CA VAL A 916 18.64 -12.24 -15.15
C VAL A 916 19.38 -13.52 -14.76
N GLY A 917 19.09 -14.06 -13.58
CA GLY A 917 19.49 -15.43 -13.22
C GLY A 917 18.88 -16.47 -14.18
N PRO A 918 19.50 -17.65 -14.34
CA PRO A 918 19.00 -18.70 -15.23
C PRO A 918 17.61 -19.17 -14.79
N HIS A 919 16.60 -18.83 -15.59
CA HIS A 919 15.21 -19.12 -15.28
C HIS A 919 14.86 -20.60 -15.49
N ARG A 920 14.40 -21.29 -14.42
CA ARG A 920 13.59 -22.51 -14.58
C ARG A 920 12.33 -22.20 -15.42
N PRO A 921 12.08 -22.90 -16.54
CA PRO A 921 10.86 -22.69 -17.33
C PRO A 921 9.59 -22.88 -16.49
N GLY A 922 8.66 -21.93 -16.57
CA GLY A 922 7.36 -21.98 -15.86
C GLY A 922 7.20 -21.00 -14.70
N SER A 923 8.27 -20.33 -14.23
CA SER A 923 8.15 -19.27 -13.22
C SER A 923 7.27 -18.11 -13.71
N ARG A 924 6.11 -17.90 -13.06
CA ARG A 924 5.22 -16.77 -13.39
C ARG A 924 5.80 -15.41 -13.00
N SER A 925 6.74 -15.38 -12.05
CA SER A 925 7.46 -14.16 -11.69
C SER A 925 8.39 -13.74 -12.83
N ALA A 926 9.24 -14.67 -13.30
CA ALA A 926 10.05 -14.50 -14.50
C ALA A 926 9.22 -14.06 -15.71
N ALA A 927 8.17 -14.81 -16.06
CA ALA A 927 7.31 -14.48 -17.20
C ALA A 927 6.66 -13.09 -17.11
N ARG A 928 6.38 -12.58 -15.89
CA ARG A 928 5.88 -11.22 -15.66
C ARG A 928 6.97 -10.16 -15.84
N ILE A 929 8.20 -10.45 -15.43
CA ILE A 929 9.39 -9.60 -15.66
C ILE A 929 9.65 -9.52 -17.17
N SER A 930 9.89 -10.65 -17.84
CA SER A 930 10.25 -10.69 -19.26
C SER A 930 9.17 -10.09 -20.15
N ALA A 931 7.88 -10.35 -19.87
CA ALA A 931 6.78 -9.69 -20.59
C ALA A 931 6.77 -8.16 -20.37
N THR A 932 7.28 -7.66 -19.23
CA THR A 932 7.36 -6.22 -18.94
C THR A 932 8.56 -5.57 -19.63
N LEU A 933 9.72 -6.22 -19.63
CA LEU A 933 10.91 -5.79 -20.37
C LEU A 933 10.65 -5.77 -21.88
N ALA A 934 10.03 -6.83 -22.42
CA ALA A 934 9.62 -6.91 -23.82
C ALA A 934 8.64 -5.79 -24.23
N ARG A 935 7.64 -5.45 -23.39
CA ARG A 935 6.74 -4.30 -23.64
C ARG A 935 7.48 -2.96 -23.70
N GLN A 936 8.58 -2.81 -22.97
CA GLN A 936 9.43 -1.61 -23.00
C GLN A 936 10.61 -1.71 -23.97
N ARG A 937 10.75 -2.83 -24.70
CA ARG A 937 11.84 -3.14 -25.64
C ARG A 937 13.24 -3.11 -24.99
N ILE A 938 13.33 -3.46 -23.71
CA ILE A 938 14.60 -3.58 -22.98
C ILE A 938 15.14 -5.01 -23.22
N PRO A 939 16.41 -5.19 -23.65
CA PRO A 939 16.98 -6.51 -23.85
C PRO A 939 17.24 -7.22 -22.51
N GLU A 940 16.98 -8.52 -22.49
CA GLU A 940 17.08 -9.42 -21.34
C GLU A 940 17.98 -10.62 -21.72
N TRP A 941 18.95 -10.99 -20.88
CA TRP A 941 19.78 -12.18 -21.09
C TRP A 941 20.33 -12.78 -19.78
N THR A 942 20.78 -14.04 -19.85
CA THR A 942 21.55 -14.70 -18.78
C THR A 942 23.04 -14.54 -19.03
N ALA A 943 23.83 -14.26 -17.99
CA ALA A 943 25.27 -14.04 -18.11
C ALA A 943 26.07 -15.19 -17.47
N PRO A 944 26.98 -15.87 -18.19
CA PRO A 944 27.79 -16.94 -17.62
C PRO A 944 28.91 -16.41 -16.72
N PRO A 945 29.48 -17.26 -15.83
CA PRO A 945 30.65 -16.93 -15.01
C PRO A 945 31.83 -16.37 -15.83
N GLY A 946 32.60 -15.47 -15.21
CA GLY A 946 33.71 -14.78 -15.86
C GLY A 946 33.32 -13.61 -16.77
N THR A 947 32.03 -13.46 -17.10
CA THR A 947 31.48 -12.28 -17.81
C THR A 947 31.82 -11.01 -17.05
N ARG A 948 32.34 -10.00 -17.76
CA ARG A 948 32.84 -8.75 -17.17
C ARG A 948 32.31 -7.52 -17.88
N TRP A 949 31.95 -6.53 -17.08
CA TRP A 949 31.57 -5.19 -17.54
C TRP A 949 32.35 -4.12 -16.78
N ARG A 950 32.59 -2.97 -17.42
CA ARG A 950 33.21 -1.79 -16.81
C ARG A 950 32.34 -0.57 -17.04
N PHE A 951 31.94 0.09 -15.96
CA PHE A 951 31.06 1.25 -15.97
C PHE A 951 31.61 2.31 -15.02
N GLY A 952 32.15 3.40 -15.58
CA GLY A 952 32.76 4.48 -14.79
C GLY A 952 33.90 3.94 -13.90
N PRO A 953 33.82 4.10 -12.56
CA PRO A 953 34.84 3.60 -11.63
C PRO A 953 34.76 2.07 -11.38
N SER A 954 33.67 1.41 -11.78
CA SER A 954 33.30 0.07 -11.33
C SER A 954 33.57 -1.00 -12.39
N GLU A 955 34.28 -2.07 -12.02
CA GLU A 955 34.32 -3.34 -12.77
C GLU A 955 33.42 -4.37 -12.07
N LEU A 956 32.54 -5.02 -12.82
CA LEU A 956 31.65 -6.07 -12.32
C LEU A 956 32.00 -7.40 -13.02
N THR A 957 32.16 -8.47 -12.25
CA THR A 957 32.43 -9.83 -12.73
C THR A 957 31.34 -10.78 -12.23
N VAL A 958 30.69 -11.53 -13.13
CA VAL A 958 29.79 -12.63 -12.75
C VAL A 958 30.62 -13.82 -12.26
N LEU A 959 30.26 -14.40 -11.12
CA LEU A 959 30.93 -15.59 -10.56
C LEU A 959 30.07 -16.86 -10.64
N ALA A 960 28.76 -16.72 -10.52
CA ALA A 960 27.78 -17.80 -10.49
C ALA A 960 26.36 -17.25 -10.76
N PRO A 961 25.37 -18.12 -11.00
CA PRO A 961 25.51 -19.55 -11.32
C PRO A 961 26.12 -19.76 -12.72
N ASP A 962 26.48 -20.99 -13.05
CA ASP A 962 26.78 -21.36 -14.44
C ASP A 962 25.48 -21.79 -15.16
N PRO A 963 25.03 -21.10 -16.23
CA PRO A 963 23.85 -21.50 -17.00
C PRO A 963 23.96 -22.86 -17.69
N ALA A 964 25.16 -23.46 -17.78
CA ALA A 964 25.37 -24.82 -18.29
C ALA A 964 25.18 -25.92 -17.21
N GLU A 965 25.23 -25.57 -15.93
CA GLU A 965 24.86 -26.46 -14.83
C GLU A 965 23.35 -26.38 -14.59
N GLY A 966 22.67 -27.54 -14.63
CA GLY A 966 21.21 -27.61 -14.83
C GLY A 966 20.35 -27.15 -13.65
N GLU A 967 19.87 -28.09 -12.83
CA GLU A 967 19.07 -27.74 -11.64
C GLU A 967 19.99 -27.45 -10.45
N MET A 968 19.99 -26.20 -9.98
CA MET A 968 20.70 -25.83 -8.74
C MET A 968 20.19 -26.65 -7.55
N ASN A 969 21.13 -27.16 -6.75
CA ASN A 969 20.87 -27.88 -5.51
C ASN A 969 20.14 -26.98 -4.48
N GLY A 970 19.33 -27.58 -3.61
CA GLY A 970 18.73 -26.89 -2.48
C GLY A 970 17.74 -27.76 -1.70
N GLN A 971 17.57 -27.47 -0.41
CA GLN A 971 16.70 -28.21 0.52
C GLN A 971 15.19 -28.09 0.21
N SER A 972 14.82 -27.24 -0.76
CA SER A 972 13.45 -26.96 -1.19
C SER A 972 13.46 -26.27 -2.56
N GLU A 973 12.30 -26.19 -3.23
CA GLU A 973 12.15 -25.43 -4.48
C GLU A 973 12.58 -23.95 -4.32
N GLY A 974 12.24 -23.33 -3.18
CA GLY A 974 12.69 -21.97 -2.85
C GLY A 974 14.21 -21.87 -2.63
N SER A 975 14.82 -22.88 -2.00
CA SER A 975 16.27 -22.98 -1.84
C SER A 975 17.00 -23.07 -3.19
N ALA A 976 16.48 -23.86 -4.12
CA ALA A 976 17.05 -23.99 -5.46
C ALA A 976 16.95 -22.67 -6.26
N ILE A 977 15.86 -21.91 -6.09
CA ILE A 977 15.69 -20.58 -6.70
C ILE A 977 16.64 -19.55 -6.05
N ASN A 978 16.76 -19.55 -4.72
CA ASN A 978 17.73 -18.75 -3.97
C ASN A 978 19.17 -19.00 -4.45
N ASN A 979 19.55 -20.28 -4.59
CA ASN A 979 20.86 -20.70 -5.07
C ASN A 979 21.13 -20.36 -6.54
N SER A 980 20.11 -20.06 -7.35
CA SER A 980 20.28 -19.52 -8.72
C SER A 980 20.59 -18.02 -8.78
N SER A 981 20.81 -17.36 -7.63
CA SER A 981 21.18 -15.94 -7.54
C SER A 981 22.41 -15.59 -8.37
N VAL A 982 22.31 -14.60 -9.26
CA VAL A 982 23.49 -14.01 -9.95
C VAL A 982 24.45 -13.40 -8.92
N VAL A 983 25.67 -13.93 -8.87
CA VAL A 983 26.72 -13.52 -7.93
C VAL A 983 27.70 -12.58 -8.62
N LEU A 984 27.93 -11.41 -8.02
CA LEU A 984 28.78 -10.37 -8.60
C LEU A 984 29.97 -10.04 -7.68
N HIS A 985 31.18 -10.14 -8.22
CA HIS A 985 32.35 -9.47 -7.64
C HIS A 985 32.46 -8.07 -8.26
N VAL A 986 32.35 -7.04 -7.43
CA VAL A 986 32.47 -5.64 -7.85
C VAL A 986 33.80 -5.08 -7.35
N ARG A 987 34.58 -4.51 -8.27
CA ARG A 987 35.94 -4.02 -8.02
C ARG A 987 36.06 -2.55 -8.36
N TRP A 988 36.76 -1.84 -7.48
CA TRP A 988 37.17 -0.44 -7.62
C TRP A 988 38.69 -0.34 -7.43
N ARG A 989 39.24 0.88 -7.49
CA ARG A 989 40.67 1.11 -7.18
C ARG A 989 40.98 0.96 -5.69
N SER A 990 40.04 1.32 -4.83
CA SER A 990 40.12 1.32 -3.37
C SER A 990 39.80 -0.02 -2.69
N GLY A 991 39.42 -1.05 -3.46
CA GLY A 991 39.03 -2.37 -2.95
C GLY A 991 37.87 -3.01 -3.71
N SER A 992 37.16 -3.94 -3.06
CA SER A 992 36.12 -4.77 -3.69
C SER A 992 35.00 -5.21 -2.73
N ILE A 993 33.83 -5.50 -3.29
CA ILE A 993 32.70 -6.12 -2.58
C ILE A 993 32.21 -7.38 -3.31
N LEU A 994 31.77 -8.37 -2.54
CA LEU A 994 31.01 -9.51 -3.06
C LEU A 994 29.50 -9.28 -2.85
N LEU A 995 28.71 -9.39 -3.92
CA LEU A 995 27.26 -9.37 -3.89
C LEU A 995 26.76 -10.80 -4.10
N GLY A 996 26.37 -11.46 -3.00
CA GLY A 996 26.00 -12.87 -2.99
C GLY A 996 24.52 -13.19 -3.23
N GLY A 997 23.69 -12.21 -3.59
CA GLY A 997 22.23 -12.38 -3.69
C GLY A 997 21.68 -13.12 -2.47
N ASP A 998 20.91 -14.16 -2.70
CA ASP A 998 20.29 -15.00 -1.67
C ASP A 998 20.82 -16.44 -1.63
N LEU A 999 22.08 -16.66 -2.04
CA LEU A 999 22.77 -17.94 -1.89
C LEU A 999 22.62 -18.54 -0.49
N GLU A 1000 22.22 -19.79 -0.41
CA GLU A 1000 22.19 -20.61 0.80
C GLU A 1000 23.50 -21.43 0.94
N THR A 1001 23.64 -22.16 2.05
CA THR A 1001 24.88 -22.84 2.43
C THR A 1001 25.46 -23.72 1.31
N GLU A 1002 24.63 -24.47 0.59
CA GLU A 1002 25.10 -25.39 -0.46
C GLU A 1002 25.83 -24.66 -1.60
N ALA A 1003 25.25 -23.57 -2.11
CA ALA A 1003 25.84 -22.81 -3.21
C ALA A 1003 26.99 -21.89 -2.76
N GLN A 1004 27.02 -21.50 -1.47
CA GLN A 1004 28.20 -20.86 -0.85
C GLN A 1004 29.38 -21.83 -0.78
N ASP A 1005 29.15 -23.08 -0.40
CA ASP A 1005 30.19 -24.13 -0.36
C ASP A 1005 30.63 -24.55 -1.77
N ASP A 1006 29.73 -24.65 -2.76
CA ASP A 1006 30.11 -24.86 -4.16
C ASP A 1006 31.05 -23.76 -4.67
N LEU A 1007 30.76 -22.49 -4.38
CA LEU A 1007 31.60 -21.36 -4.77
C LEU A 1007 32.98 -21.38 -4.10
N LEU A 1008 33.05 -21.73 -2.80
CA LEU A 1008 34.30 -21.85 -2.05
C LEU A 1008 35.29 -22.83 -2.72
N HIS A 1009 34.80 -23.96 -3.24
CA HIS A 1009 35.64 -24.97 -3.88
C HIS A 1009 36.04 -24.58 -5.32
N ARG A 1010 35.23 -23.79 -6.03
CA ARG A 1010 35.45 -23.43 -7.44
C ARG A 1010 36.37 -22.23 -7.62
N LEU A 1011 36.23 -21.19 -6.78
CA LEU A 1011 36.90 -19.90 -6.98
C LEU A 1011 37.41 -19.30 -5.65
N PRO A 1012 38.73 -19.12 -5.46
CA PRO A 1012 39.28 -18.46 -4.27
C PRO A 1012 39.09 -16.93 -4.35
N VAL A 1013 37.85 -16.49 -4.17
CA VAL A 1013 37.45 -15.08 -4.19
C VAL A 1013 37.80 -14.40 -2.87
N ARG A 1014 38.36 -13.19 -2.94
CA ARG A 1014 38.49 -12.28 -1.79
C ARG A 1014 37.74 -10.98 -2.06
N ALA A 1015 37.18 -10.40 -1.02
CA ALA A 1015 36.50 -9.11 -1.06
C ALA A 1015 36.71 -8.37 0.27
N ASP A 1016 36.88 -7.04 0.22
CA ASP A 1016 37.00 -6.22 1.42
C ASP A 1016 35.68 -6.09 2.18
N LEU A 1017 34.57 -6.15 1.44
CA LEU A 1017 33.21 -6.01 1.90
C LEU A 1017 32.34 -7.16 1.39
N LEU A 1018 31.22 -7.41 2.05
CA LEU A 1018 30.25 -8.44 1.68
C LEU A 1018 28.82 -7.89 1.79
N LYS A 1019 27.96 -8.07 0.77
CA LYS A 1019 26.50 -8.16 1.01
C LYS A 1019 26.23 -9.54 1.58
N THR A 1020 25.81 -9.63 2.84
CA THR A 1020 25.56 -10.93 3.47
C THR A 1020 24.44 -11.67 2.72
N PRO A 1021 24.67 -12.90 2.24
CA PRO A 1021 23.68 -13.64 1.49
C PRO A 1021 22.36 -13.80 2.26
N HIS A 1022 21.25 -13.81 1.52
CA HIS A 1022 19.92 -14.17 2.01
C HIS A 1022 19.47 -13.33 3.22
N HIS A 1023 19.68 -12.01 3.13
CA HIS A 1023 19.37 -11.02 4.17
C HIS A 1023 19.96 -11.35 5.56
N GLY A 1024 21.02 -12.16 5.60
CA GLY A 1024 21.59 -12.70 6.84
C GLY A 1024 20.75 -13.78 7.50
N SER A 1025 20.00 -14.57 6.73
CA SER A 1025 19.31 -15.78 7.21
C SER A 1025 20.28 -16.77 7.87
N ASN A 1026 19.75 -17.80 8.54
CA ASN A 1026 20.55 -18.80 9.23
C ASN A 1026 21.28 -19.80 8.29
N ARG A 1027 21.12 -19.68 6.97
CA ARG A 1027 21.77 -20.53 5.96
C ARG A 1027 23.03 -19.86 5.41
N GLN A 1028 24.13 -20.00 6.15
CA GLN A 1028 25.44 -19.45 5.81
C GLN A 1028 26.51 -20.54 5.96
N SER A 1029 27.53 -20.56 5.10
CA SER A 1029 28.73 -21.38 5.28
C SER A 1029 29.80 -20.60 6.05
N PRO A 1030 30.23 -21.07 7.24
CA PRO A 1030 31.32 -20.44 7.99
C PRO A 1030 32.65 -20.46 7.22
N ALA A 1031 32.90 -21.51 6.44
CA ALA A 1031 34.13 -21.68 5.66
C ALA A 1031 34.17 -20.70 4.48
N PHE A 1032 33.05 -20.55 3.75
CA PHE A 1032 32.90 -19.54 2.70
C PHE A 1032 33.12 -18.14 3.26
N LEU A 1033 32.39 -17.74 4.30
CA LEU A 1033 32.50 -16.41 4.89
C LEU A 1033 33.92 -16.09 5.41
N ALA A 1034 34.61 -17.07 6.00
CA ALA A 1034 36.00 -16.91 6.43
C ALA A 1034 36.99 -16.74 5.26
N SER A 1035 36.77 -17.45 4.14
CA SER A 1035 37.68 -17.44 2.97
C SER A 1035 37.78 -16.07 2.29
N LEU A 1036 36.70 -15.27 2.32
CA LEU A 1036 36.61 -13.99 1.63
C LEU A 1036 37.57 -12.93 2.17
N GLY A 1037 37.95 -13.01 3.45
CA GLY A 1037 38.78 -12.01 4.13
C GLY A 1037 38.11 -10.64 4.32
N ALA A 1038 36.78 -10.58 4.27
CA ALA A 1038 36.03 -9.33 4.37
C ALA A 1038 36.16 -8.68 5.75
N ARG A 1039 36.19 -7.34 5.76
CA ARG A 1039 36.35 -6.50 6.96
C ARG A 1039 35.00 -5.99 7.48
N ALA A 1040 33.99 -5.91 6.61
CA ALA A 1040 32.63 -5.54 6.99
C ALA A 1040 31.57 -6.27 6.16
N ALA A 1041 30.42 -6.48 6.79
CA ALA A 1041 29.22 -7.08 6.22
C ALA A 1041 28.09 -6.04 6.18
N LEU A 1042 27.48 -5.87 5.01
CA LEU A 1042 26.30 -5.04 4.80
C LEU A 1042 25.11 -5.98 4.64
N ILE A 1043 24.05 -5.76 5.43
CA ILE A 1043 22.83 -6.57 5.38
C ILE A 1043 21.65 -5.68 4.96
N SER A 1044 21.06 -5.99 3.81
CA SER A 1044 19.75 -5.47 3.43
C SER A 1044 18.67 -6.27 4.16
N VAL A 1045 17.83 -5.58 4.93
CA VAL A 1045 16.81 -6.15 5.82
C VAL A 1045 15.82 -5.06 6.25
N GLY A 1046 14.54 -5.42 6.44
CA GLY A 1046 13.50 -4.50 6.88
C GLY A 1046 13.30 -4.45 8.39
N ALA A 1047 12.97 -3.28 8.94
CA ALA A 1047 12.67 -3.11 10.36
C ALA A 1047 11.40 -3.88 10.81
N ASP A 1048 10.41 -3.97 9.92
CA ASP A 1048 9.16 -4.72 10.15
C ASP A 1048 9.23 -6.19 9.67
N ASN A 1049 10.41 -6.82 9.58
CA ASN A 1049 10.51 -8.18 9.03
C ASN A 1049 10.03 -9.27 10.00
N ASP A 1050 9.17 -10.16 9.49
CA ASP A 1050 8.63 -11.33 10.19
C ASP A 1050 9.36 -12.64 9.83
N TYR A 1051 10.38 -12.56 8.98
CA TYR A 1051 11.20 -13.68 8.50
C TYR A 1051 12.25 -14.14 9.53
N GLY A 1052 12.49 -13.34 10.57
CA GLY A 1052 13.52 -13.61 11.58
C GLY A 1052 14.93 -13.35 11.05
N HIS A 1053 15.11 -12.28 10.28
CA HIS A 1053 16.38 -11.88 9.68
C HIS A 1053 16.85 -10.52 10.26
N PRO A 1054 18.16 -10.26 10.38
CA PRO A 1054 19.25 -11.22 10.22
C PRO A 1054 19.26 -12.18 11.42
N ALA A 1055 19.52 -13.46 11.18
CA ALA A 1055 19.46 -14.49 12.21
C ALA A 1055 20.53 -14.26 13.30
N THR A 1056 20.19 -14.52 14.55
CA THR A 1056 21.10 -14.35 15.70
C THR A 1056 22.38 -15.19 15.56
N SER A 1057 22.29 -16.38 14.97
CA SER A 1057 23.44 -17.22 14.62
C SER A 1057 24.38 -16.54 13.62
N THR A 1058 23.82 -15.95 12.56
CA THR A 1058 24.55 -15.24 11.50
C THR A 1058 25.21 -13.97 12.04
N LEU A 1059 24.51 -13.20 12.88
CA LEU A 1059 25.09 -12.05 13.57
C LEU A 1059 26.21 -12.47 14.55
N GLY A 1060 26.12 -13.64 15.17
CA GLY A 1060 27.19 -14.24 15.96
C GLY A 1060 28.40 -14.62 15.11
N LEU A 1061 28.19 -15.33 14.00
CA LEU A 1061 29.21 -15.79 13.07
C LEU A 1061 30.00 -14.64 12.43
N LEU A 1062 29.31 -13.60 11.94
CA LEU A 1062 29.97 -12.43 11.35
C LEU A 1062 30.86 -11.72 12.39
N ARG A 1063 30.41 -11.63 13.65
CA ARG A 1063 31.20 -11.05 14.75
C ARG A 1063 32.37 -11.94 15.16
N SER A 1064 32.22 -13.27 15.19
CA SER A 1064 33.33 -14.17 15.52
C SER A 1064 34.42 -14.22 14.45
N LEU A 1065 34.06 -13.88 13.19
CA LEU A 1065 35.00 -13.67 12.09
C LEU A 1065 35.59 -12.24 12.07
N GLY A 1066 35.20 -11.36 13.00
CA GLY A 1066 35.73 -10.00 13.13
C GLY A 1066 35.11 -8.94 12.20
N LEU A 1067 34.02 -9.25 11.49
CA LEU A 1067 33.41 -8.31 10.56
C LEU A 1067 32.59 -7.24 11.30
N THR A 1068 32.77 -5.98 10.88
CA THR A 1068 31.85 -4.89 11.27
C THR A 1068 30.53 -5.05 10.53
N VAL A 1069 29.40 -5.08 11.23
CA VAL A 1069 28.07 -5.33 10.64
C VAL A 1069 27.28 -4.03 10.51
N TYR A 1070 26.85 -3.70 9.29
CA TYR A 1070 25.96 -2.58 8.96
C TYR A 1070 24.62 -3.11 8.45
N ARG A 1071 23.50 -2.46 8.81
CA ARG A 1071 22.14 -2.94 8.47
C ARG A 1071 21.22 -1.79 8.04
N THR A 1072 20.40 -2.03 7.02
CA THR A 1072 19.44 -1.02 6.53
C THR A 1072 18.31 -0.73 7.52
N ASP A 1073 17.84 -1.72 8.29
CA ASP A 1073 16.76 -1.53 9.28
C ASP A 1073 17.13 -0.60 10.44
N GLN A 1074 18.43 -0.47 10.73
CA GLN A 1074 18.95 0.39 11.79
C GLN A 1074 19.39 1.76 11.26
N SER A 1075 20.01 1.78 10.07
CA SER A 1075 20.75 2.94 9.57
C SER A 1075 20.24 3.49 8.22
N GLY A 1076 19.12 2.99 7.71
CA GLY A 1076 18.58 3.34 6.40
C GLY A 1076 19.54 2.97 5.26
N ASP A 1077 19.52 3.76 4.17
CA ASP A 1077 20.45 3.59 3.05
C ASP A 1077 21.91 3.54 3.55
N LEU A 1078 22.71 2.60 3.04
CA LEU A 1078 24.14 2.46 3.35
C LEU A 1078 24.98 2.73 2.09
N ALA A 1079 25.89 3.71 2.13
CA ALA A 1079 26.77 4.04 1.02
C ALA A 1079 28.18 3.55 1.27
N VAL A 1080 28.75 2.82 0.31
CA VAL A 1080 30.19 2.57 0.21
C VAL A 1080 30.80 3.75 -0.57
N ALA A 1081 31.79 4.43 -0.01
CA ALA A 1081 32.45 5.57 -0.64
C ALA A 1081 33.98 5.47 -0.56
N GLU A 1082 34.65 6.00 -1.57
CA GLU A 1082 36.11 6.16 -1.57
C GLU A 1082 36.49 7.39 -0.74
N ARG A 1083 37.38 7.20 0.25
CA ARG A 1083 37.88 8.26 1.12
C ARG A 1083 39.33 7.99 1.49
N GLU A 1084 40.20 8.98 1.25
CA GLU A 1084 41.62 8.97 1.65
C GLU A 1084 42.38 7.70 1.15
N GLY A 1085 41.97 7.16 0.00
CA GLY A 1085 42.54 5.96 -0.63
C GLY A 1085 41.94 4.63 -0.15
N GLY A 1086 41.09 4.64 0.88
CA GLY A 1086 40.34 3.48 1.36
C GLY A 1086 38.85 3.53 1.00
N MET A 1087 38.11 2.49 1.41
CA MET A 1087 36.65 2.47 1.37
C MET A 1087 36.08 2.65 2.77
N VAL A 1088 35.02 3.45 2.89
CA VAL A 1088 34.23 3.63 4.12
C VAL A 1088 32.76 3.33 3.86
N VAL A 1089 32.07 2.82 4.88
CA VAL A 1089 30.60 2.66 4.87
C VAL A 1089 29.99 3.82 5.64
N VAL A 1090 29.02 4.50 5.04
CA VAL A 1090 28.34 5.70 5.58
C VAL A 1090 26.84 5.44 5.61
N SER A 1091 26.20 5.69 6.76
CA SER A 1091 24.74 5.61 6.93
C SER A 1091 24.02 6.90 6.52
N ARG A 1092 22.78 6.78 6.03
CA ARG A 1092 21.85 7.93 5.87
C ARG A 1092 21.05 8.21 7.14
N GLY A 1093 20.71 7.15 7.87
CA GLY A 1093 19.95 7.19 9.11
C GLY A 1093 20.74 7.73 10.30
N PRO A 1094 20.13 7.73 11.50
CA PRO A 1094 20.83 8.01 12.76
C PRO A 1094 21.86 6.92 13.12
#